data_AF-A0A2V6XT53-F1
#
_entry.id   AF-A0A2V6XT53-F1
#
_cell.length_a   1.000
_cell.length_b   1.000
_cell.length_c   1.000
_cell.angle_alpha   90.00
_cell.angle_beta   90.00
_cell.angle_gamma   90.00
#
_symmetry.space_group_name_H-M   'P 1'
#
loop_
_entity.id
_entity.type
_entity.pdbx_description
1 polymer ?
#
loop_
_entity_poly.entity_id
_entity_poly.type
_entity_poly.pdbx_seq_one_letter_code
_entity_poly.pdbx_strand_id
1 'polypeptide(L)'
;MLPLAMSSPGAIAFQLGPIVIRWYGILMATAIVVGLWLGHRQARREGLPADDIISVGQWAILAGLVGARLYEVIFNWDYYGRYPAKIIAVWEGGLAMHGGLIVGPLFGLWLAHRWNLPILRGLDVAAPSMVLGQAIGRWGNFFNAVRSATPSSSTFTRPSSTSRSGTSGSFCCSSDGCVRGLPRARGRCSSPTSASTRSAASPSRRSDSTASGSARSVSHRSRASSACWSRWPGSPGRTAARHRQPRGKRKGSCMHLERVGPYLWRISQDAGRGMRVPGLVVADDRLIESIRSDASLQQIANGATLPGIVRAAMAMPDIHQGYGLPVGGVVATDARQGVVSPGAIGFDINCGVRLLATSLRAADIAGRMEALVDSLYDAIPTGVGSRSELTLDSRALDDVLERGAGWAVSAGYGVRQDLARIESDGCLTGAVARSVSDRARERGRRQLGTLGSGNHFLEIQTVDAVYDERAAEKLGVSAGALTVMIHTGSRGLGHQVCTDYLDVTGRALRRYGITVPDRQLACAPAESDEGREYLGAMRAAANFAFANRQVLTHWAREVLERSLGIGSRQLDMRVVYDVAHNIAKEEDHDVDGVRRRLLVHRKGATRAFPGQPVLVPGDMGRYSYLLIGTEVAMRETFGSTCHGAGRLMSRTAAVKAARGRKIGEELRQRGVLARARGHDALAEEMPEAYKDVEDVVDVVHRFGISTRVARLKPLAVIKG
;
A
#
# COMPACT_ATOMS: atom_id res chain seq x y z
N MET A 1 23.55 -30.96 -14.87
CA MET A 1 22.73 -30.28 -15.91
C MET A 1 22.06 -29.07 -15.26
N LEU A 2 22.41 -27.85 -15.68
CA LEU A 2 21.74 -26.62 -15.23
C LEU A 2 20.25 -26.67 -15.62
N PRO A 3 19.30 -26.40 -14.71
CA PRO A 3 17.91 -26.26 -15.11
C PRO A 3 17.78 -24.96 -15.93
N LEU A 4 17.40 -25.08 -17.20
CA LEU A 4 16.98 -23.97 -18.04
C LEU A 4 15.80 -23.26 -17.37
N ALA A 5 16.07 -22.15 -16.68
CA ALA A 5 15.04 -21.28 -16.15
C ALA A 5 14.41 -20.51 -17.32
N MET A 6 13.27 -20.99 -17.82
CA MET A 6 12.46 -20.25 -18.79
C MET A 6 11.85 -19.04 -18.10
N SER A 7 12.41 -17.85 -18.34
CA SER A 7 11.82 -16.57 -17.95
C SER A 7 10.67 -16.22 -18.90
N SER A 8 9.55 -15.74 -18.33
CA SER A 8 8.41 -15.26 -19.12
C SER A 8 8.82 -14.08 -20.01
N PRO A 9 8.48 -14.07 -21.31
CA PRO A 9 8.81 -12.97 -22.21
C PRO A 9 7.90 -11.73 -22.07
N GLY A 10 6.98 -11.73 -21.10
CA GLY A 10 6.05 -10.63 -20.83
C GLY A 10 4.66 -10.82 -21.44
N ALA A 11 3.71 -9.96 -21.06
CA ALA A 11 2.28 -10.10 -21.39
C ALA A 11 1.92 -9.75 -22.85
N ILE A 12 2.76 -8.97 -23.53
CA ILE A 12 2.52 -8.46 -24.89
C ILE A 12 3.20 -9.40 -25.88
N ALA A 13 2.43 -9.93 -26.83
CA ALA A 13 2.97 -10.75 -27.92
C ALA A 13 3.46 -9.86 -29.06
N PHE A 14 2.61 -8.93 -29.52
CA PHE A 14 2.93 -7.98 -30.59
C PHE A 14 2.30 -6.62 -30.29
N GLN A 15 2.99 -5.55 -30.67
CA GLN A 15 2.46 -4.19 -30.63
C GLN A 15 2.62 -3.56 -32.02
N LEU A 16 1.50 -3.31 -32.69
CA LEU A 16 1.43 -2.69 -34.01
C LEU A 16 0.77 -1.31 -33.84
N GLY A 17 1.60 -0.29 -33.63
CA GLY A 17 1.13 1.07 -33.34
C GLY A 17 0.23 1.12 -32.08
N PRO A 18 -1.03 1.58 -32.17
CA PRO A 18 -1.95 1.61 -31.04
C PRO A 18 -2.55 0.25 -30.67
N ILE A 19 -2.38 -0.78 -31.51
CA ILE A 19 -2.97 -2.11 -31.30
C ILE A 19 -1.99 -2.99 -30.52
N VAL A 20 -2.42 -3.46 -29.36
CA VAL A 20 -1.65 -4.35 -28.48
C VAL A 20 -2.28 -5.75 -28.50
N ILE A 21 -1.55 -6.73 -29.04
CA ILE A 21 -1.95 -8.14 -29.02
C ILE A 21 -1.24 -8.81 -27.85
N ARG A 22 -2.00 -9.40 -26.93
CA ARG A 22 -1.47 -10.05 -25.72
C ARG A 22 -1.37 -11.57 -25.91
N TRP A 23 -0.36 -12.19 -25.28
CA TRP A 23 -0.17 -13.65 -25.30
C TRP A 23 -1.40 -14.40 -24.79
N TYR A 24 -2.11 -13.85 -23.81
CA TYR A 24 -3.33 -14.44 -23.27
C TYR A 24 -4.43 -14.57 -24.33
N GLY A 25 -4.60 -13.56 -25.20
CA GLY A 25 -5.59 -13.61 -26.29
C GLY A 25 -5.23 -14.65 -27.34
N ILE A 26 -3.94 -14.73 -27.71
CA ILE A 26 -3.43 -15.73 -28.66
C ILE A 26 -3.65 -17.14 -28.11
N LEU A 27 -3.24 -17.40 -26.87
CA LEU A 27 -3.37 -18.73 -26.25
C LEU A 27 -4.83 -19.14 -26.07
N MET A 28 -5.73 -18.21 -25.77
CA MET A 28 -7.16 -18.51 -25.68
C MET A 28 -7.76 -18.85 -27.06
N ALA A 29 -7.39 -18.11 -28.10
CA ALA A 29 -7.81 -18.42 -29.47
C ALA A 29 -7.27 -19.78 -29.93
N THR A 30 -6.01 -20.08 -29.63
CA THR A 30 -5.41 -21.40 -29.90
C THR A 30 -6.13 -22.50 -29.14
N ALA A 31 -6.44 -22.30 -27.85
CA ALA A 31 -7.18 -23.26 -27.04
C ALA A 31 -8.56 -23.57 -27.62
N ILE A 32 -9.29 -22.56 -28.10
CA ILE A 32 -10.60 -22.72 -28.73
C ILE A 32 -10.48 -23.52 -30.03
N VAL A 33 -9.56 -23.15 -30.92
CA VAL A 33 -9.37 -23.83 -32.22
C VAL A 33 -8.97 -25.29 -32.02
N VAL A 34 -8.00 -25.55 -31.16
CA VAL A 34 -7.53 -26.91 -30.86
C VAL A 34 -8.61 -27.74 -30.18
N GLY A 35 -9.36 -27.14 -29.23
CA GLY A 35 -10.45 -27.81 -28.53
C GLY A 35 -11.60 -28.19 -29.46
N LEU A 36 -12.01 -27.28 -30.35
CA LEU A 36 -13.05 -27.58 -31.36
C LEU A 36 -12.55 -28.63 -32.36
N TRP A 37 -11.31 -28.53 -32.84
CA TRP A 37 -10.74 -29.54 -33.74
C TRP A 37 -10.68 -30.94 -33.11
N LEU A 38 -10.25 -31.02 -31.85
CA LEU A 38 -10.18 -32.29 -31.12
C LEU A 38 -11.58 -32.87 -30.89
N GLY A 39 -12.54 -32.04 -30.49
CA GLY A 39 -13.93 -32.44 -30.30
C GLY A 39 -14.54 -32.97 -31.59
N HIS A 40 -14.26 -32.32 -32.73
CA HIS A 40 -14.76 -32.73 -34.03
C HIS A 40 -14.21 -34.10 -34.43
N ARG A 41 -12.89 -34.29 -34.24
CA ARG A 41 -12.21 -35.56 -34.53
C ARG A 41 -12.74 -36.69 -33.65
N GLN A 42 -12.99 -36.42 -32.37
CA GLN A 42 -13.48 -37.42 -31.43
C GLN A 42 -14.95 -37.77 -31.70
N ALA A 43 -15.80 -36.78 -31.98
CA ALA A 43 -17.18 -37.02 -32.42
C ALA A 43 -17.25 -37.92 -33.67
N ARG A 44 -16.39 -37.67 -34.68
CA ARG A 44 -16.33 -38.51 -35.88
C ARG A 44 -15.87 -39.94 -35.59
N ARG A 45 -14.95 -40.13 -34.64
CA ARG A 45 -14.48 -41.47 -34.23
C ARG A 45 -15.57 -42.27 -33.52
N GLU A 46 -16.43 -41.60 -32.77
CA GLU A 46 -17.53 -42.20 -32.03
C GLU A 46 -18.82 -42.33 -32.85
N GLY A 47 -18.79 -41.95 -34.13
CA GLY A 47 -19.96 -42.01 -35.03
C GLY A 47 -21.06 -41.01 -34.68
N LEU A 48 -20.72 -39.92 -34.00
CA LEU A 48 -21.66 -38.85 -33.63
C LEU A 48 -21.77 -37.79 -34.74
N PRO A 49 -22.87 -37.03 -34.80
CA PRO A 49 -23.04 -35.89 -35.72
C PRO A 49 -22.06 -34.76 -35.38
N ALA A 50 -20.85 -34.86 -35.90
CA ALA A 50 -19.71 -34.05 -35.49
C ALA A 50 -19.84 -32.56 -35.86
N ASP A 51 -20.49 -32.24 -36.99
CA ASP A 51 -20.69 -30.86 -37.43
C ASP A 51 -21.69 -30.13 -36.52
N ASP A 52 -22.76 -30.80 -36.14
CA ASP A 52 -23.78 -30.25 -35.23
C ASP A 52 -23.23 -30.06 -33.81
N ILE A 53 -22.48 -31.04 -33.30
CA ILE A 53 -21.85 -30.96 -31.97
C ILE A 53 -20.85 -29.80 -31.91
N ILE A 54 -20.09 -29.57 -32.97
CA ILE A 54 -19.16 -28.44 -33.04
C ILE A 54 -19.87 -27.12 -33.18
N SER A 55 -20.94 -27.07 -33.95
CA SER A 55 -21.80 -25.90 -34.06
C SER A 55 -22.37 -25.52 -32.69
N VAL A 56 -22.83 -26.51 -31.89
CA VAL A 56 -23.23 -26.28 -30.49
C VAL A 56 -22.08 -25.73 -29.66
N GLY A 57 -20.87 -26.30 -29.77
CA GLY A 57 -19.69 -25.83 -29.06
C GLY A 57 -19.32 -24.37 -29.38
N GLN A 58 -19.38 -23.98 -30.66
CA GLN A 58 -19.12 -22.61 -31.10
C GLN A 58 -20.14 -21.62 -30.51
N TRP A 59 -21.43 -21.96 -30.58
CA TRP A 59 -22.49 -21.16 -30.02
C TRP A 59 -22.42 -21.05 -28.49
N ALA A 60 -22.04 -22.14 -27.81
CA ALA A 60 -21.81 -22.13 -26.37
C ALA A 60 -20.64 -21.21 -25.97
N ILE A 61 -19.57 -21.16 -26.76
CA ILE A 61 -18.43 -20.25 -26.54
C ILE A 61 -18.87 -18.79 -26.71
N LEU A 62 -19.63 -18.47 -27.76
CA LEU A 62 -20.14 -17.12 -27.99
C LEU A 62 -21.09 -16.68 -26.87
N ALA A 63 -22.02 -17.55 -26.48
CA ALA A 63 -22.93 -17.32 -25.36
C ALA A 63 -22.16 -17.15 -24.04
N GLY A 64 -21.09 -17.92 -23.83
CA GLY A 64 -20.21 -17.79 -22.67
C GLY A 64 -19.49 -16.44 -22.62
N LEU A 65 -19.02 -15.90 -23.76
CA LEU A 65 -18.42 -14.56 -23.80
C LEU A 65 -19.43 -13.46 -23.43
N VAL A 66 -20.66 -13.57 -23.94
CA VAL A 66 -21.75 -12.66 -23.57
C VAL A 66 -22.09 -12.79 -22.09
N GLY A 67 -22.22 -14.01 -21.58
CA GLY A 67 -22.48 -14.27 -20.16
C GLY A 67 -21.39 -13.75 -19.24
N ALA A 68 -20.12 -13.91 -19.63
CA ALA A 68 -18.99 -13.35 -18.90
C ALA A 68 -19.05 -11.82 -18.82
N ARG A 69 -19.55 -11.16 -19.87
CA ARG A 69 -19.75 -9.71 -19.87
C ARG A 69 -20.96 -9.30 -19.06
N LEU A 70 -22.09 -9.96 -19.23
CA LEU A 70 -23.32 -9.67 -18.49
C LEU A 70 -23.13 -9.84 -16.99
N TYR A 71 -22.45 -10.91 -16.58
CA TYR A 71 -22.15 -11.13 -15.17
C TYR A 71 -21.32 -9.98 -14.58
N GLU A 72 -20.28 -9.54 -15.29
CA GLU A 72 -19.49 -8.38 -14.86
C GLU A 72 -20.34 -7.11 -14.76
N VAL A 73 -21.23 -6.89 -15.73
CA VAL A 73 -22.10 -5.70 -15.77
C VAL A 73 -23.13 -5.71 -14.64
N ILE A 74 -23.73 -6.86 -14.35
CA ILE A 74 -24.71 -7.03 -13.26
C ILE A 74 -24.04 -6.81 -11.91
N PHE A 75 -22.87 -7.42 -11.67
CA PHE A 75 -22.17 -7.30 -10.39
C PHE A 75 -21.51 -5.94 -10.18
N ASN A 76 -21.30 -5.18 -11.26
CA ASN A 76 -20.75 -3.82 -11.20
C ASN A 76 -21.75 -2.79 -11.78
N TRP A 77 -23.05 -2.99 -11.54
CA TRP A 77 -24.10 -2.14 -12.11
C TRP A 77 -23.94 -0.67 -11.76
N ASP A 78 -23.41 -0.36 -10.57
CA ASP A 78 -23.14 1.02 -10.14
C ASP A 78 -22.19 1.78 -11.08
N TYR A 79 -21.26 1.07 -11.72
CA TYR A 79 -20.35 1.64 -12.72
C TYR A 79 -21.01 1.69 -14.10
N TYR A 80 -21.56 0.56 -14.56
CA TYR A 80 -22.09 0.46 -15.92
C TYR A 80 -23.39 1.24 -16.12
N GLY A 81 -24.20 1.42 -15.08
CA GLY A 81 -25.38 2.28 -15.09
C GLY A 81 -25.03 3.76 -15.28
N ARG A 82 -23.85 4.20 -14.81
CA ARG A 82 -23.34 5.57 -15.04
C ARG A 82 -22.64 5.73 -16.37
N TYR A 83 -22.12 4.65 -16.95
CA TYR A 83 -21.43 4.66 -18.24
C TYR A 83 -21.97 3.56 -19.18
N PRO A 84 -23.21 3.69 -19.71
CA PRO A 84 -23.83 2.63 -20.51
C PRO A 84 -23.03 2.24 -21.75
N ALA A 85 -22.35 3.22 -22.38
CA ALA A 85 -21.48 2.98 -23.54
C ALA A 85 -20.30 2.02 -23.22
N LYS A 86 -19.91 1.88 -21.95
CA LYS A 86 -18.84 0.96 -21.52
C LYS A 86 -19.32 -0.48 -21.41
N ILE A 87 -20.62 -0.76 -21.41
CA ILE A 87 -21.16 -2.12 -21.36
C ILE A 87 -20.65 -2.95 -22.55
N ILE A 88 -20.56 -2.37 -23.74
CA ILE A 88 -20.10 -3.06 -24.95
C ILE A 88 -18.57 -3.00 -25.15
N ALA A 89 -17.86 -2.20 -24.36
CA ALA A 89 -16.41 -1.97 -24.49
C ALA A 89 -15.56 -3.11 -23.91
N VAL A 90 -15.72 -4.33 -24.45
CA VAL A 90 -15.02 -5.54 -24.00
C VAL A 90 -13.50 -5.47 -24.20
N TRP A 91 -13.02 -4.61 -25.10
CA TRP A 91 -11.59 -4.36 -25.32
C TRP A 91 -10.91 -3.61 -24.17
N GLU A 92 -11.68 -3.02 -23.24
CA GLU A 92 -11.15 -2.40 -22.01
C GLU A 92 -11.03 -3.42 -20.86
N GLY A 93 -11.38 -4.69 -21.08
CA GLY A 93 -11.41 -5.74 -20.06
C GLY A 93 -12.79 -5.93 -19.43
N GLY A 94 -12.86 -6.65 -18.30
CA GLY A 94 -14.11 -6.89 -17.56
C GLY A 94 -14.94 -8.07 -18.11
N LEU A 95 -14.31 -9.23 -18.29
CA LEU A 95 -15.01 -10.50 -18.55
C LEU A 95 -14.89 -11.37 -17.32
N ALA A 96 -16.00 -11.60 -16.63
CA ALA A 96 -16.03 -12.45 -15.44
C ALA A 96 -16.14 -13.92 -15.84
N MET A 97 -15.15 -14.74 -15.48
CA MET A 97 -15.12 -16.17 -15.82
C MET A 97 -16.38 -16.91 -15.37
N HIS A 98 -16.95 -16.56 -14.21
CA HIS A 98 -18.17 -17.16 -13.66
C HIS A 98 -19.35 -17.05 -14.63
N GLY A 99 -19.55 -15.88 -15.23
CA GLY A 99 -20.63 -15.67 -16.20
C GLY A 99 -20.49 -16.56 -17.44
N GLY A 100 -19.26 -16.76 -17.92
CA GLY A 100 -19.00 -17.64 -19.04
C GLY A 100 -19.19 -19.12 -18.73
N LEU A 101 -18.80 -19.55 -17.53
CA LEU A 101 -18.97 -20.94 -17.07
C LEU A 101 -20.44 -21.31 -16.76
N ILE A 102 -21.31 -20.33 -16.59
CA ILE A 102 -22.74 -20.56 -16.37
C ILE A 102 -23.48 -20.49 -17.71
N VAL A 103 -23.38 -19.36 -18.41
CA VAL A 103 -24.20 -19.11 -19.60
C VAL A 103 -23.81 -19.98 -20.79
N GLY A 104 -22.51 -20.20 -21.00
CA GLY A 104 -22.04 -21.02 -22.13
C GLY A 104 -22.54 -22.46 -22.08
N PRO A 105 -22.29 -23.21 -20.98
CA PRO A 105 -22.78 -24.58 -20.84
C PRO A 105 -24.30 -24.70 -20.86
N LEU A 106 -25.03 -23.81 -20.17
CA LEU A 106 -26.50 -23.83 -20.18
C LEU A 106 -27.06 -23.63 -21.60
N PHE A 107 -26.50 -22.67 -22.35
CA PHE A 107 -26.91 -22.42 -23.73
C PHE A 107 -26.57 -23.60 -24.65
N GLY A 108 -25.37 -24.17 -24.49
CA GLY A 108 -24.95 -25.35 -25.26
C GLY A 108 -25.82 -26.59 -24.99
N LEU A 109 -26.17 -26.85 -23.72
CA LEU A 109 -27.07 -27.94 -23.35
C LEU A 109 -28.48 -27.74 -23.90
N TRP A 110 -29.00 -26.51 -23.82
CA TRP A 110 -30.29 -26.14 -24.40
C TRP A 110 -30.31 -26.34 -25.92
N LEU A 111 -29.25 -25.92 -26.62
CA LEU A 111 -29.14 -26.04 -28.07
C LEU A 111 -28.97 -27.51 -28.51
N ALA A 112 -28.14 -28.28 -27.81
CA ALA A 112 -27.98 -29.71 -28.03
C ALA A 112 -29.30 -30.47 -27.83
N HIS A 113 -30.09 -30.11 -26.81
CA HIS A 113 -31.42 -30.65 -26.60
C HIS A 113 -32.37 -30.29 -27.76
N ARG A 114 -32.36 -29.02 -28.20
CA ARG A 114 -33.22 -28.54 -29.29
C ARG A 114 -32.94 -29.23 -30.62
N TRP A 115 -31.69 -29.63 -30.85
CA TRP A 115 -31.22 -30.35 -32.04
C TRP A 115 -31.23 -31.88 -31.87
N ASN A 116 -31.82 -32.41 -30.79
CA ASN A 116 -31.89 -33.85 -30.51
C ASN A 116 -30.53 -34.56 -30.51
N LEU A 117 -29.47 -33.88 -30.07
CA LEU A 117 -28.13 -34.45 -29.98
C LEU A 117 -27.98 -35.28 -28.69
N PRO A 118 -27.17 -36.36 -28.72
CA PRO A 118 -26.91 -37.19 -27.53
C PRO A 118 -26.03 -36.43 -26.53
N ILE A 119 -26.64 -35.65 -25.64
CA ILE A 119 -25.98 -34.71 -24.73
C ILE A 119 -24.83 -35.35 -23.93
N LEU A 120 -25.08 -36.50 -23.29
CA LEU A 120 -24.06 -37.15 -22.46
C LEU A 120 -22.83 -37.56 -23.27
N ARG A 121 -23.04 -38.16 -24.44
CA ARG A 121 -21.93 -38.52 -25.35
C ARG A 121 -21.24 -37.29 -25.92
N GLY A 122 -22.00 -36.21 -26.19
CA GLY A 122 -21.42 -34.93 -26.61
C GLY A 122 -20.52 -34.30 -25.54
N LEU A 123 -20.90 -34.42 -24.26
CA LEU A 123 -20.07 -33.99 -23.14
C LEU A 123 -18.82 -34.86 -22.97
N ASP A 124 -18.94 -36.19 -23.15
CA ASP A 124 -17.80 -37.11 -23.14
C ASP A 124 -16.78 -36.75 -24.22
N VAL A 125 -17.27 -36.43 -25.43
CA VAL A 125 -16.45 -35.95 -26.55
C VAL A 125 -15.80 -34.59 -26.26
N ALA A 126 -16.49 -33.69 -25.55
CA ALA A 126 -16.00 -32.34 -25.26
C ALA A 126 -15.01 -32.29 -24.08
N ALA A 127 -15.09 -33.23 -23.14
CA ALA A 127 -14.30 -33.21 -21.91
C ALA A 127 -12.76 -33.17 -22.15
N PRO A 128 -12.17 -33.99 -23.05
CA PRO A 128 -10.74 -33.90 -23.36
C PRO A 128 -10.35 -32.53 -23.92
N SER A 129 -11.20 -31.94 -24.76
CA SER A 129 -11.00 -30.61 -25.33
C SER A 129 -11.02 -29.51 -24.27
N MET A 130 -11.90 -29.61 -23.27
CA MET A 130 -11.95 -28.66 -22.15
C MET A 130 -10.71 -28.74 -21.26
N VAL A 131 -10.22 -29.96 -20.96
CA VAL A 131 -8.99 -30.16 -20.18
C VAL A 131 -7.78 -29.60 -20.93
N LEU A 132 -7.67 -29.86 -22.23
CA LEU A 132 -6.60 -29.33 -23.06
C LEU A 132 -6.67 -27.80 -23.18
N GLY A 133 -7.87 -27.25 -23.34
CA GLY A 133 -8.09 -25.80 -23.36
C GLY A 133 -7.65 -25.13 -22.05
N GLN A 134 -7.94 -25.75 -20.90
CA GLN A 134 -7.43 -25.31 -19.60
C GLN A 134 -5.91 -25.40 -19.53
N ALA A 135 -5.30 -26.49 -19.99
CA ALA A 135 -3.85 -26.64 -20.00
C ALA A 135 -3.16 -25.52 -20.82
N ILE A 136 -3.66 -25.22 -22.02
CA ILE A 136 -3.16 -24.13 -22.87
C ILE A 136 -3.40 -22.77 -22.21
N GLY A 137 -4.59 -22.54 -21.65
CA GLY A 137 -4.92 -21.31 -20.94
C GLY A 137 -4.03 -21.04 -19.72
N ARG A 138 -3.53 -22.10 -19.05
CA ARG A 138 -2.61 -21.97 -17.90
C ARG A 138 -1.24 -21.41 -18.31
N TRP A 139 -0.78 -21.66 -19.54
CA TRP A 139 0.40 -20.98 -20.07
C TRP A 139 0.19 -19.47 -20.20
N GLY A 140 -1.05 -19.01 -20.41
CA GLY A 140 -1.38 -17.58 -20.38
C GLY A 140 -1.00 -16.90 -19.06
N ASN A 141 -1.08 -17.63 -17.94
CA ASN A 141 -0.61 -17.14 -16.63
C ASN A 141 0.91 -17.08 -16.52
N PHE A 142 1.63 -17.97 -17.22
CA PHE A 142 3.09 -17.93 -17.31
C PHE A 142 3.55 -16.71 -18.10
N PHE A 143 2.95 -16.43 -19.27
CA PHE A 143 3.27 -15.24 -20.08
C PHE A 143 2.86 -13.92 -19.43
N ASN A 144 1.77 -13.89 -18.65
CA ASN A 144 1.39 -12.72 -17.85
C ASN A 144 2.18 -12.57 -16.53
N ALA A 145 3.12 -13.48 -16.22
CA ALA A 145 3.85 -13.54 -14.95
C ALA A 145 2.95 -13.68 -13.69
N VAL A 146 1.76 -14.25 -13.85
CA VAL A 146 0.73 -14.38 -12.79
C VAL A 146 0.85 -15.68 -11.99
N ARG A 147 1.57 -16.72 -12.46
CA ARG A 147 1.89 -17.94 -11.67
C ARG A 147 2.92 -18.79 -12.44
N SER A 148 4.17 -18.81 -12.01
CA SER A 148 5.18 -19.76 -12.51
C SER A 148 5.61 -20.68 -11.37
N ALA A 149 5.07 -21.89 -11.33
CA ALA A 149 5.56 -22.97 -10.47
C ALA A 149 6.73 -23.68 -11.18
N THR A 150 7.80 -24.00 -10.45
CA THR A 150 8.87 -24.90 -10.90
C THR A 150 8.55 -26.34 -10.50
N PRO A 151 8.93 -27.36 -11.30
CA PRO A 151 8.59 -28.76 -11.04
C PRO A 151 9.37 -29.29 -9.83
N SER A 152 8.69 -30.04 -8.96
CA SER A 152 9.26 -30.71 -7.79
C SER A 152 10.04 -31.97 -8.22
N SER A 153 11.29 -32.08 -7.78
CA SER A 153 12.08 -33.31 -7.83
C SER A 153 11.68 -34.21 -6.66
N SER A 154 10.68 -35.07 -6.84
CA SER A 154 10.44 -36.18 -5.93
C SER A 154 10.06 -37.42 -6.72
N THR A 155 10.92 -38.43 -6.61
CA THR A 155 10.83 -39.74 -7.25
C THR A 155 9.52 -40.43 -6.89
N PHE A 156 8.83 -40.94 -7.92
CA PHE A 156 7.57 -41.65 -7.79
C PHE A 156 7.81 -43.08 -7.32
N THR A 157 7.57 -43.37 -6.03
CA THR A 157 7.47 -44.75 -5.51
C THR A 157 6.27 -44.89 -4.57
N ARG A 158 5.16 -45.38 -5.16
CA ARG A 158 4.07 -46.26 -4.66
C ARG A 158 3.32 -45.98 -3.32
N PRO A 159 2.09 -46.54 -3.16
CA PRO A 159 0.96 -45.84 -2.56
C PRO A 159 0.55 -46.41 -1.19
N SER A 160 0.09 -45.54 -0.31
CA SER A 160 -0.86 -45.91 0.75
C SER A 160 -2.09 -45.03 0.60
N SER A 161 -3.15 -45.66 0.09
CA SER A 161 -4.48 -45.12 -0.09
C SER A 161 -5.13 -44.75 1.24
N THR A 162 -5.43 -43.46 1.42
CA THR A 162 -6.71 -43.04 2.02
C THR A 162 -7.25 -41.89 1.18
N SER A 163 -8.22 -42.25 0.35
CA SER A 163 -8.98 -41.38 -0.53
C SER A 163 -9.87 -40.41 0.23
N ARG A 164 -9.87 -39.14 -0.16
CA ARG A 164 -11.05 -38.35 -0.59
C ARG A 164 -10.60 -36.92 -0.93
N SER A 165 -10.33 -36.67 -2.21
CA SER A 165 -11.24 -36.04 -3.17
C SER A 165 -11.54 -34.58 -2.83
N GLY A 166 -10.85 -33.66 -3.52
CA GLY A 166 -11.28 -32.28 -3.62
C GLY A 166 -12.34 -32.12 -4.71
N THR A 167 -13.31 -31.25 -4.47
CA THR A 167 -13.83 -30.22 -5.40
C THR A 167 -14.97 -29.45 -4.72
N SER A 168 -15.10 -28.17 -5.12
CA SER A 168 -16.30 -27.31 -5.07
C SER A 168 -16.92 -26.96 -3.71
N GLY A 169 -17.03 -25.66 -3.45
CA GLY A 169 -17.80 -25.12 -2.34
C GLY A 169 -19.30 -25.40 -2.48
N SER A 170 -19.96 -25.52 -1.33
CA SER A 170 -21.40 -25.41 -1.21
C SER A 170 -21.73 -24.38 -0.15
N PHE A 171 -22.61 -23.47 -0.55
CA PHE A 171 -23.52 -22.73 0.31
C PHE A 171 -24.09 -23.65 1.40
N CYS A 172 -24.05 -23.21 2.66
CA CYS A 172 -25.04 -23.63 3.65
C CYS A 172 -26.16 -22.59 3.65
N CYS A 173 -27.28 -22.94 3.01
CA CYS A 173 -28.59 -22.42 3.40
C CYS A 173 -29.05 -23.22 4.62
N SER A 174 -29.39 -22.51 5.70
CA SER A 174 -30.04 -23.05 6.88
C SER A 174 -31.54 -22.78 6.79
N SER A 175 -32.32 -23.85 6.70
CA SER A 175 -33.76 -23.84 6.99
C SER A 175 -34.18 -25.29 7.27
N ASP A 176 -34.36 -25.62 8.54
CA ASP A 176 -35.64 -26.13 9.06
C ASP A 176 -35.56 -26.31 10.57
N GLY A 177 -36.61 -25.80 11.24
CA GLY A 177 -36.67 -25.67 12.69
C GLY A 177 -37.18 -26.91 13.41
N CYS A 178 -37.07 -26.87 14.74
CA CYS A 178 -38.11 -27.42 15.58
C CYS A 178 -38.17 -26.68 16.93
N VAL A 179 -39.41 -26.55 17.38
CA VAL A 179 -39.97 -25.71 18.44
C VAL A 179 -39.73 -26.34 19.83
N ARG A 180 -39.53 -25.50 20.87
CA ARG A 180 -40.28 -25.52 22.16
C ARG A 180 -39.69 -24.55 23.21
N GLY A 181 -40.59 -23.80 23.86
CA GLY A 181 -40.53 -23.61 25.32
C GLY A 181 -40.14 -22.23 25.88
N LEU A 182 -41.10 -21.31 25.88
CA LEU A 182 -41.20 -20.12 26.76
C LEU A 182 -41.32 -20.53 28.27
N PRO A 183 -41.04 -19.66 29.28
CA PRO A 183 -41.91 -18.51 29.55
C PRO A 183 -41.29 -17.18 30.05
N ARG A 184 -42.16 -16.17 29.86
CA ARG A 184 -42.16 -14.73 30.17
C ARG A 184 -41.93 -14.33 31.64
N ALA A 185 -41.39 -13.11 31.82
CA ALA A 185 -41.84 -12.08 32.76
C ALA A 185 -41.45 -10.69 32.20
N ARG A 186 -42.35 -9.86 31.68
CA ARG A 186 -43.22 -8.81 32.29
C ARG A 186 -42.49 -7.72 33.11
N GLY A 187 -42.58 -6.48 32.62
CA GLY A 187 -42.36 -5.20 33.33
C GLY A 187 -42.15 -4.06 32.33
N ARG A 188 -43.19 -3.53 31.68
CA ARG A 188 -43.97 -2.31 31.98
C ARG A 188 -43.17 -0.99 32.07
N CYS A 189 -43.70 -0.03 31.29
CA CYS A 189 -43.36 1.37 31.11
C CYS A 189 -43.10 2.18 32.39
N SER A 190 -42.29 3.25 32.28
CA SER A 190 -42.78 4.64 32.35
C SER A 190 -41.63 5.66 32.23
N SER A 191 -41.79 6.59 31.30
CA SER A 191 -41.24 7.95 31.35
C SER A 191 -41.94 8.77 32.44
N PRO A 192 -41.33 9.87 32.92
CA PRO A 192 -42.01 11.13 32.73
C PRO A 192 -41.12 12.30 32.27
N THR A 193 -41.81 13.17 31.55
CA THR A 193 -41.53 14.52 31.09
C THR A 193 -41.33 15.56 32.21
N SER A 194 -40.53 16.60 31.94
CA SER A 194 -40.85 18.06 31.98
C SER A 194 -39.55 18.87 32.20
N ALA A 195 -39.20 19.80 31.29
CA ALA A 195 -39.41 21.27 31.33
C ALA A 195 -38.53 21.95 32.40
N SER A 196 -37.94 23.14 32.28
CA SER A 196 -37.75 24.18 31.26
C SER A 196 -36.96 25.31 31.97
N THR A 197 -36.13 26.08 31.28
CA THR A 197 -35.75 27.52 31.50
C THR A 197 -34.50 27.77 30.63
N ARG A 198 -34.52 28.51 29.51
CA ARG A 198 -34.67 29.96 29.23
C ARG A 198 -33.73 30.90 30.01
N SER A 199 -32.77 31.45 29.27
CA SER A 199 -32.17 32.80 29.37
C SER A 199 -31.08 32.87 28.28
N ALA A 200 -31.18 33.53 27.11
CA ALA A 200 -31.45 34.94 26.77
C ALA A 200 -30.35 35.92 27.23
N ALA A 201 -29.41 36.27 26.33
CA ALA A 201 -28.90 37.64 26.16
C ALA A 201 -27.93 37.75 24.96
N SER A 202 -28.39 38.47 23.93
CA SER A 202 -27.61 39.34 23.04
C SER A 202 -28.27 40.73 23.15
N PRO A 203 -27.55 41.86 23.04
CA PRO A 203 -27.49 42.55 21.72
C PRO A 203 -26.18 43.37 21.53
N SER A 204 -25.70 43.66 20.32
CA SER A 204 -26.07 44.81 19.44
C SER A 204 -24.96 44.89 18.36
N ARG A 205 -25.21 44.92 17.04
CA ARG A 205 -25.70 45.98 16.12
C ARG A 205 -24.93 47.31 16.12
N ARG A 206 -24.25 47.59 14.99
CA ARG A 206 -24.33 48.76 14.06
C ARG A 206 -23.13 48.65 13.09
N SER A 207 -23.30 48.49 11.78
CA SER A 207 -23.88 49.31 10.70
C SER A 207 -22.90 50.33 10.08
N ASP A 208 -23.03 50.43 8.75
CA ASP A 208 -22.62 51.49 7.84
C ASP A 208 -21.18 51.46 7.30
N SER A 209 -20.91 51.17 6.01
CA SER A 209 -21.41 51.65 4.70
C SER A 209 -20.56 52.79 4.11
N THR A 210 -20.56 52.84 2.77
CA THR A 210 -19.96 53.80 1.82
C THR A 210 -18.48 53.58 1.46
N ALA A 211 -17.96 53.92 0.28
CA ALA A 211 -18.41 54.05 -1.12
C ALA A 211 -17.19 54.66 -1.86
N SER A 212 -17.15 54.52 -3.20
CA SER A 212 -16.23 55.19 -4.15
C SER A 212 -14.77 54.68 -4.14
N GLY A 213 -14.09 54.46 -5.27
CA GLY A 213 -14.28 54.96 -6.62
C GLY A 213 -13.03 55.75 -7.02
N SER A 214 -12.19 55.23 -7.92
CA SER A 214 -11.61 56.01 -9.03
C SER A 214 -10.74 55.14 -9.92
N ALA A 215 -10.83 55.46 -11.20
CA ALA A 215 -10.16 54.82 -12.31
C ALA A 215 -8.95 55.65 -12.77
N ARG A 216 -8.13 54.99 -13.61
CA ARG A 216 -7.20 55.55 -14.62
C ARG A 216 -5.92 56.22 -14.10
N SER A 217 -4.79 55.70 -14.56
CA SER A 217 -4.04 56.40 -15.61
C SER A 217 -3.17 55.43 -16.42
N VAL A 218 -3.24 55.64 -17.74
CA VAL A 218 -2.39 55.11 -18.78
C VAL A 218 -1.25 56.10 -18.96
N SER A 219 0.00 55.64 -19.15
CA SER A 219 0.93 56.38 -20.00
C SER A 219 1.94 55.46 -20.69
N HIS A 220 2.10 55.74 -21.98
CA HIS A 220 2.98 55.12 -22.97
C HIS A 220 4.44 55.60 -22.85
N ARG A 221 5.37 54.74 -23.30
CA ARG A 221 6.58 54.98 -24.15
C ARG A 221 7.26 53.59 -24.29
N SER A 222 7.39 52.89 -25.43
CA SER A 222 8.02 53.17 -26.75
C SER A 222 9.45 53.73 -26.57
N ARG A 223 10.55 53.24 -27.14
CA ARG A 223 10.95 52.49 -28.37
C ARG A 223 12.39 51.95 -28.13
N ALA A 224 12.75 50.73 -28.51
CA ALA A 224 13.40 50.32 -29.78
C ALA A 224 14.94 50.12 -29.73
N SER A 225 15.36 48.98 -30.31
CA SER A 225 16.55 48.70 -31.12
C SER A 225 17.96 48.89 -30.56
N SER A 226 18.79 47.84 -30.62
CA SER A 226 19.79 47.66 -31.69
C SER A 226 20.69 46.43 -31.47
N ALA A 227 21.02 45.77 -32.57
CA ALA A 227 22.01 44.71 -32.70
C ALA A 227 23.30 45.28 -33.32
N CYS A 228 24.47 44.78 -32.91
CA CYS A 228 25.75 44.96 -33.61
C CYS A 228 26.70 43.83 -33.14
N TRP A 229 26.97 42.79 -33.93
CA TRP A 229 28.11 42.62 -34.86
C TRP A 229 29.51 42.81 -34.25
N SER A 230 30.27 41.72 -34.14
CA SER A 230 31.72 41.68 -34.38
C SER A 230 32.13 40.30 -34.91
N ARG A 231 33.11 40.27 -35.82
CA ARG A 231 33.40 39.19 -36.78
C ARG A 231 34.93 39.05 -36.94
N TRP A 232 35.39 37.83 -37.30
CA TRP A 232 36.67 37.39 -37.95
C TRP A 232 37.84 36.88 -37.08
N PRO A 233 38.78 36.05 -37.62
CA PRO A 233 38.79 35.02 -38.71
C PRO A 233 39.11 33.58 -38.17
N GLY A 234 38.89 32.40 -38.78
CA GLY A 234 39.28 31.81 -40.09
C GLY A 234 40.55 30.93 -39.96
N SER A 235 40.54 29.58 -39.81
CA SER A 235 40.46 28.45 -40.81
C SER A 235 41.67 27.48 -40.58
N PRO A 236 41.83 26.27 -41.18
CA PRO A 236 40.91 25.25 -41.73
C PRO A 236 41.11 23.84 -41.05
N GLY A 237 40.14 22.92 -41.00
CA GLY A 237 39.84 21.94 -42.07
C GLY A 237 40.57 20.60 -41.91
N ARG A 238 39.85 19.54 -41.45
CA ARG A 238 40.11 18.14 -41.88
C ARG A 238 38.87 17.26 -41.63
N THR A 239 38.32 16.80 -42.74
CA THR A 239 37.22 15.84 -42.91
C THR A 239 37.68 14.41 -42.61
N ALA A 240 36.90 13.65 -41.84
CA ALA A 240 36.95 12.19 -41.86
C ALA A 240 35.53 11.60 -41.73
N ALA A 241 35.27 10.65 -42.61
CA ALA A 241 33.96 10.15 -42.98
C ALA A 241 33.25 9.34 -41.88
N ARG A 242 31.92 9.40 -41.93
CA ARG A 242 30.97 8.65 -41.11
C ARG A 242 30.98 7.17 -41.49
N HIS A 243 31.36 6.29 -40.56
CA HIS A 243 30.86 4.92 -40.53
C HIS A 243 29.68 4.83 -39.55
N ARG A 244 28.47 4.66 -40.11
CA ARG A 244 27.27 4.27 -39.34
C ARG A 244 27.43 2.80 -38.92
N GLN A 245 27.63 2.55 -37.63
CA GLN A 245 27.37 1.23 -37.06
C GLN A 245 25.86 1.05 -36.78
N PRO A 246 25.32 -0.16 -36.96
CA PRO A 246 23.90 -0.43 -36.75
C PRO A 246 23.56 -0.32 -35.26
N ARG A 247 22.43 0.33 -34.96
CA ARG A 247 21.89 0.48 -33.60
C ARG A 247 21.58 -0.89 -33.00
N GLY A 248 22.51 -1.38 -32.18
CA GLY A 248 22.26 -2.48 -31.25
C GLY A 248 21.18 -2.07 -30.24
N LYS A 249 20.27 -2.99 -29.95
CA LYS A 249 19.23 -2.87 -28.91
C LYS A 249 19.89 -2.46 -27.59
N ARG A 250 19.55 -1.28 -27.05
CA ARG A 250 19.95 -0.85 -25.70
C ARG A 250 19.44 -1.87 -24.68
N LYS A 251 20.33 -2.69 -24.13
CA LYS A 251 20.16 -3.23 -22.76
C LYS A 251 19.89 -2.03 -21.84
N GLY A 252 18.93 -2.13 -20.92
CA GLY A 252 18.54 -1.02 -20.04
C GLY A 252 19.77 -0.36 -19.43
N SER A 253 19.95 0.94 -19.64
CA SER A 253 21.09 1.66 -19.06
C SER A 253 20.93 1.65 -17.55
N CYS A 254 21.85 1.00 -16.85
CA CYS A 254 22.01 1.20 -15.40
C CYS A 254 22.15 2.72 -15.17
N MET A 255 21.29 3.30 -14.32
CA MET A 255 21.39 4.73 -14.03
C MET A 255 22.75 5.02 -13.39
N HIS A 256 23.46 5.97 -13.99
CA HIS A 256 24.75 6.40 -13.48
C HIS A 256 24.54 7.16 -12.16
N LEU A 257 25.26 6.74 -11.12
CA LEU A 257 25.27 7.38 -9.81
C LEU A 257 26.66 7.97 -9.59
N GLU A 258 26.69 9.25 -9.24
CA GLU A 258 27.89 9.96 -8.82
C GLU A 258 27.97 9.92 -7.29
N ARG A 259 29.11 9.53 -6.73
CA ARG A 259 29.33 9.62 -5.29
C ARG A 259 29.65 11.08 -4.93
N VAL A 260 28.82 11.69 -4.10
CA VAL A 260 28.98 13.10 -3.67
C VAL A 260 29.45 13.24 -2.22
N GLY A 261 29.40 12.15 -1.46
CA GLY A 261 29.95 12.07 -0.11
C GLY A 261 30.08 10.62 0.36
N PRO A 262 30.50 10.39 1.62
CA PRO A 262 30.68 9.04 2.17
C PRO A 262 29.38 8.21 2.18
N TYR A 263 28.23 8.87 2.40
CA TYR A 263 26.92 8.23 2.49
C TYR A 263 25.89 8.82 1.51
N LEU A 264 26.33 9.60 0.52
CA LEU A 264 25.44 10.32 -0.37
C LEU A 264 25.84 10.11 -1.83
N TRP A 265 24.85 9.68 -2.62
CA TRP A 265 24.95 9.44 -4.04
C TRP A 265 23.98 10.34 -4.80
N ARG A 266 24.37 10.78 -5.99
CA ARG A 266 23.58 11.68 -6.83
C ARG A 266 23.22 10.99 -8.14
N ILE A 267 21.93 11.07 -8.49
CA ILE A 267 21.45 10.88 -9.85
C ILE A 267 21.49 12.28 -10.50
N SER A 268 22.31 12.44 -11.54
CA SER A 268 22.39 13.72 -12.26
C SER A 268 21.00 14.13 -12.75
N GLN A 269 20.72 15.43 -12.72
CA GLN A 269 19.48 15.98 -13.25
C GLN A 269 19.31 15.65 -14.75
N ASP A 270 20.39 15.48 -15.49
CA ASP A 270 20.34 15.14 -16.91
C ASP A 270 20.15 13.63 -17.18
N ALA A 271 20.11 12.79 -16.13
CA ALA A 271 20.02 11.34 -16.28
C ALA A 271 18.65 10.86 -16.79
N GLY A 272 17.57 11.57 -16.44
CA GLY A 272 16.19 11.21 -16.77
C GLY A 272 15.50 12.29 -17.60
N ARG A 273 14.68 11.88 -18.58
CA ARG A 273 13.91 12.82 -19.39
C ARG A 273 12.91 13.59 -18.52
N GLY A 274 13.07 14.91 -18.42
CA GLY A 274 12.14 15.79 -17.73
C GLY A 274 12.38 15.93 -16.23
N MET A 275 13.51 15.46 -15.71
CA MET A 275 13.93 15.76 -14.33
C MET A 275 14.12 17.28 -14.16
N ARG A 276 13.54 17.82 -13.09
CA ARG A 276 13.59 19.25 -12.74
C ARG A 276 14.65 19.55 -11.69
N VAL A 277 15.04 18.53 -10.94
CA VAL A 277 16.03 18.54 -9.86
C VAL A 277 16.82 17.22 -9.91
N PRO A 278 18.01 17.13 -9.30
CA PRO A 278 18.72 15.86 -9.17
C PRO A 278 17.99 14.87 -8.25
N GLY A 279 18.40 13.60 -8.32
CA GLY A 279 18.07 12.60 -7.30
C GLY A 279 19.21 12.49 -6.28
N LEU A 280 18.88 12.30 -5.00
CA LEU A 280 19.85 12.07 -3.92
C LEU A 280 19.52 10.77 -3.19
N VAL A 281 20.51 9.91 -3.00
CA VAL A 281 20.34 8.60 -2.34
C VAL A 281 21.30 8.49 -1.18
N VAL A 282 20.76 8.34 0.03
CA VAL A 282 21.53 8.13 1.25
C VAL A 282 21.83 6.63 1.36
N ALA A 283 23.10 6.23 1.23
CA ALA A 283 23.53 4.83 1.29
C ALA A 283 25.05 4.73 1.45
N ASP A 284 25.54 3.68 2.11
CA ASP A 284 26.93 3.25 2.03
C ASP A 284 27.19 2.40 0.76
N ASP A 285 28.43 1.91 0.60
CA ASP A 285 28.80 1.06 -0.54
C ASP A 285 28.01 -0.26 -0.60
N ARG A 286 27.72 -0.87 0.54
CA ARG A 286 27.02 -2.16 0.58
C ARG A 286 25.54 -2.00 0.24
N LEU A 287 24.86 -1.02 0.84
CA LEU A 287 23.45 -0.77 0.57
C LEU A 287 23.23 -0.31 -0.87
N ILE A 288 24.13 0.50 -1.45
CA ILE A 288 23.94 0.96 -2.83
C ILE A 288 23.97 -0.20 -3.85
N GLU A 289 24.74 -1.26 -3.59
CA GLU A 289 24.73 -2.47 -4.43
C GLU A 289 23.34 -3.13 -4.44
N SER A 290 22.72 -3.27 -3.27
CA SER A 290 21.36 -3.82 -3.17
C SER A 290 20.33 -2.92 -3.85
N ILE A 291 20.46 -1.59 -3.72
CA ILE A 291 19.53 -0.61 -4.29
C ILE A 291 19.57 -0.61 -5.83
N ARG A 292 20.71 -0.95 -6.44
CA ARG A 292 20.84 -1.09 -7.89
C ARG A 292 20.08 -2.29 -8.47
N SER A 293 19.59 -3.20 -7.64
CA SER A 293 18.97 -4.46 -8.08
C SER A 293 17.51 -4.32 -8.54
N ASP A 294 16.83 -3.21 -8.23
CA ASP A 294 15.43 -2.98 -8.58
C ASP A 294 15.19 -1.62 -9.30
N ALA A 295 13.92 -1.28 -9.55
CA ALA A 295 13.55 -0.06 -10.26
C ALA A 295 13.52 1.19 -9.36
N SER A 296 13.91 1.11 -8.09
CA SER A 296 13.74 2.19 -7.12
C SER A 296 14.48 3.48 -7.50
N LEU A 297 15.71 3.37 -8.02
CA LEU A 297 16.46 4.51 -8.55
C LEU A 297 15.69 5.21 -9.68
N GLN A 298 15.09 4.43 -10.60
CA GLN A 298 14.27 4.98 -11.69
C GLN A 298 13.04 5.70 -11.14
N GLN A 299 12.44 5.20 -10.06
CA GLN A 299 11.32 5.87 -9.41
C GLN A 299 11.72 7.19 -8.74
N ILE A 300 12.95 7.31 -8.20
CA ILE A 300 13.49 8.60 -7.74
C ILE A 300 13.65 9.58 -8.90
N ALA A 301 14.25 9.15 -10.02
CA ALA A 301 14.36 10.00 -11.20
C ALA A 301 12.98 10.41 -11.74
N ASN A 302 11.98 9.52 -11.69
CA ASN A 302 10.62 9.85 -12.05
C ASN A 302 10.00 10.87 -11.08
N GLY A 303 10.20 10.70 -9.76
CA GLY A 303 9.75 11.65 -8.74
C GLY A 303 10.36 13.04 -8.93
N ALA A 304 11.61 13.11 -9.40
CA ALA A 304 12.31 14.35 -9.72
C ALA A 304 11.69 15.15 -10.89
N THR A 305 10.68 14.61 -11.58
CA THR A 305 9.96 15.31 -12.66
C THR A 305 8.73 16.10 -12.19
N LEU A 306 8.29 15.90 -10.93
CA LEU A 306 7.05 16.49 -10.41
C LEU A 306 7.08 18.03 -10.48
N PRO A 307 6.01 18.69 -10.98
CA PRO A 307 5.96 20.14 -11.03
C PRO A 307 6.10 20.78 -9.63
N GLY A 308 6.91 21.83 -9.55
CA GLY A 308 7.17 22.54 -8.30
C GLY A 308 8.01 21.76 -7.28
N ILE A 309 8.61 20.61 -7.63
CA ILE A 309 9.57 19.93 -6.77
C ILE A 309 10.77 20.83 -6.47
N VAL A 310 11.27 20.76 -5.24
CA VAL A 310 12.33 21.61 -4.71
C VAL A 310 13.57 20.79 -4.37
N ARG A 311 14.74 21.32 -4.74
CA ARG A 311 16.11 20.82 -4.47
C ARG A 311 16.46 19.43 -4.99
N ALA A 312 15.75 18.38 -4.58
CA ALA A 312 16.03 17.01 -4.98
C ALA A 312 14.84 16.07 -4.72
N ALA A 313 14.77 14.97 -5.48
CA ALA A 313 14.05 13.78 -5.05
C ALA A 313 14.99 12.89 -4.23
N MET A 314 14.62 12.53 -3.01
CA MET A 314 15.52 11.91 -2.04
C MET A 314 15.11 10.47 -1.74
N ALA A 315 16.10 9.64 -1.41
CA ALA A 315 15.94 8.26 -1.01
C ALA A 315 16.72 7.96 0.27
N MET A 316 16.05 7.31 1.21
CA MET A 316 16.62 6.78 2.43
C MET A 316 17.29 5.41 2.19
N PRO A 317 18.15 4.91 3.10
CA PRO A 317 18.93 3.69 2.84
C PRO A 317 18.08 2.41 2.73
N ASP A 318 16.86 2.43 3.28
CA ASP A 318 15.84 1.40 3.18
C ASP A 318 15.04 1.44 1.86
N ILE A 319 15.46 2.26 0.89
CA ILE A 319 14.81 2.39 -0.41
C ILE A 319 14.62 1.06 -1.13
N HIS A 320 13.42 0.85 -1.67
CA HIS A 320 13.08 -0.27 -2.55
C HIS A 320 11.86 0.09 -3.42
N GLN A 321 11.65 -0.69 -4.48
CA GLN A 321 10.61 -0.44 -5.47
C GLN A 321 9.20 -0.38 -4.82
N GLY A 322 8.45 0.69 -5.16
CA GLY A 322 7.08 0.92 -4.72
C GLY A 322 6.11 1.20 -5.89
N TYR A 323 4.99 1.85 -5.60
CA TYR A 323 4.04 2.37 -6.60
C TYR A 323 4.23 3.88 -6.81
N GLY A 324 4.67 4.36 -7.96
CA GLY A 324 4.94 5.78 -8.18
C GLY A 324 6.30 6.18 -7.58
N LEU A 325 6.31 6.80 -6.40
CA LEU A 325 7.54 7.04 -5.63
C LEU A 325 7.99 5.72 -4.96
N PRO A 326 9.30 5.43 -4.85
CA PRO A 326 9.73 4.22 -4.14
C PRO A 326 9.41 4.35 -2.64
N VAL A 327 9.35 3.21 -1.96
CA VAL A 327 9.36 3.20 -0.49
C VAL A 327 10.76 3.61 -0.05
N GLY A 328 10.90 4.41 1.02
CA GLY A 328 12.14 5.11 1.35
C GLY A 328 12.26 6.48 0.65
N GLY A 329 11.25 6.91 -0.12
CA GLY A 329 11.29 8.13 -0.92
C GLY A 329 10.77 9.37 -0.17
N VAL A 330 11.43 10.50 -0.43
CA VAL A 330 11.00 11.83 0.02
C VAL A 330 11.05 12.81 -1.15
N VAL A 331 9.95 13.53 -1.38
CA VAL A 331 9.89 14.65 -2.33
C VAL A 331 9.17 15.83 -1.70
N ALA A 332 9.72 17.03 -1.85
CA ALA A 332 9.08 18.26 -1.38
C ALA A 332 8.70 19.11 -2.59
N THR A 333 7.43 19.50 -2.69
CA THR A 333 6.94 20.44 -3.70
C THR A 333 6.60 21.77 -3.03
N ASP A 334 6.61 22.87 -3.78
CA ASP A 334 6.09 24.15 -3.27
C ASP A 334 4.62 23.98 -2.81
N ALA A 335 4.27 24.45 -1.61
CA ALA A 335 2.96 24.18 -1.04
C ALA A 335 1.80 24.84 -1.81
N ARG A 336 2.07 25.90 -2.57
CA ARG A 336 1.05 26.63 -3.35
C ARG A 336 1.12 26.30 -4.83
N GLN A 337 2.33 26.37 -5.40
CA GLN A 337 2.57 26.22 -6.84
C GLN A 337 2.95 24.80 -7.25
N GLY A 338 3.19 23.92 -6.29
CA GLY A 338 3.54 22.53 -6.51
C GLY A 338 2.35 21.61 -6.65
N VAL A 339 2.64 20.31 -6.65
CA VAL A 339 1.64 19.25 -6.80
C VAL A 339 1.57 18.35 -5.58
N VAL A 340 0.42 17.70 -5.44
CA VAL A 340 0.22 16.56 -4.55
C VAL A 340 0.04 15.27 -5.36
N SER A 341 0.71 14.18 -4.96
CA SER A 341 0.59 12.86 -5.61
C SER A 341 0.25 11.76 -4.61
N PRO A 342 -0.88 11.04 -4.77
CA PRO A 342 -1.19 9.89 -3.93
C PRO A 342 -0.14 8.77 -4.00
N GLY A 343 0.42 8.53 -5.19
CA GLY A 343 1.50 7.56 -5.38
C GLY A 343 2.80 7.92 -4.66
N ALA A 344 3.02 9.21 -4.39
CA ALA A 344 4.16 9.71 -3.61
C ALA A 344 3.96 9.64 -2.09
N ILE A 345 2.75 9.34 -1.61
CA ILE A 345 2.42 9.15 -0.19
C ILE A 345 2.28 7.65 0.13
N GLY A 346 1.63 6.90 -0.75
CA GLY A 346 1.38 5.47 -0.59
C GLY A 346 -0.10 5.14 -0.33
N PHE A 347 -0.43 3.85 -0.42
CA PHE A 347 -1.80 3.37 -0.24
C PHE A 347 -2.23 3.39 1.22
N ASP A 348 -1.40 2.89 2.13
CA ASP A 348 -1.71 2.95 3.55
C ASP A 348 -1.28 4.30 4.13
N ILE A 349 -2.17 5.28 3.98
CA ILE A 349 -1.99 6.65 4.47
C ILE A 349 -1.81 6.62 6.00
N ASN A 350 -0.80 7.31 6.49
CA ASN A 350 -0.37 7.29 7.88
C ASN A 350 -0.20 5.86 8.43
N CYS A 351 0.26 4.92 7.59
CA CYS A 351 1.03 3.80 8.14
C CYS A 351 2.17 4.41 8.95
N GLY A 352 2.35 3.90 10.16
CA GLY A 352 3.21 4.52 11.15
C GLY A 352 3.39 3.62 12.35
N VAL A 353 4.20 4.10 13.27
CA VAL A 353 4.70 3.31 14.40
C VAL A 353 4.46 4.08 15.67
N ARG A 354 4.04 3.38 16.72
CA ARG A 354 3.98 3.89 18.08
C ARG A 354 4.82 3.02 18.98
N LEU A 355 5.63 3.65 19.83
CA LEU A 355 6.40 2.98 20.87
C LEU A 355 5.83 3.34 22.24
N LEU A 356 5.56 2.31 23.03
CA LEU A 356 5.14 2.41 24.43
C LEU A 356 6.28 1.88 25.31
N ALA A 357 6.58 2.57 26.40
CA ALA A 357 7.53 2.11 27.41
C ALA A 357 6.78 1.85 28.73
N THR A 358 7.19 0.82 29.45
CA THR A 358 6.64 0.43 30.75
C THR A 358 7.70 0.57 31.83
N SER A 359 7.29 0.56 33.10
CA SER A 359 8.19 0.38 34.25
C SER A 359 8.64 -1.07 34.44
N LEU A 360 8.04 -2.02 33.71
CA LEU A 360 8.36 -3.44 33.79
C LEU A 360 9.65 -3.76 33.04
N ARG A 361 10.26 -4.89 33.39
CA ARG A 361 11.40 -5.51 32.73
C ARG A 361 11.00 -6.87 32.16
N ALA A 362 11.82 -7.38 31.24
CA ALA A 362 11.61 -8.72 30.66
C ALA A 362 11.49 -9.83 31.73
N ALA A 363 12.19 -9.69 32.86
CA ALA A 363 12.13 -10.63 33.98
C ALA A 363 10.76 -10.65 34.68
N ASP A 364 10.03 -9.53 34.72
CA ASP A 364 8.74 -9.41 35.43
C ASP A 364 7.62 -10.22 34.76
N ILE A 365 7.80 -10.52 33.48
CA ILE A 365 6.88 -11.32 32.67
C ILE A 365 7.46 -12.69 32.28
N ALA A 366 8.63 -13.05 32.82
CA ALA A 366 9.22 -14.37 32.62
C ALA A 366 8.26 -15.46 33.13
N GLY A 367 8.01 -16.49 32.32
CA GLY A 367 7.05 -17.55 32.61
C GLY A 367 5.58 -17.22 32.28
N ARG A 368 5.23 -15.95 32.02
CA ARG A 368 3.87 -15.51 31.63
C ARG A 368 3.78 -15.01 30.18
N MET A 369 4.92 -14.90 29.49
CA MET A 369 5.01 -14.37 28.13
C MET A 369 4.03 -15.02 27.14
N GLU A 370 3.95 -16.35 27.13
CA GLU A 370 3.09 -17.05 26.17
C GLU A 370 1.61 -16.74 26.39
N ALA A 371 1.13 -16.87 27.63
CA ALA A 371 -0.24 -16.51 27.99
C ALA A 371 -0.57 -15.03 27.73
N LEU A 372 0.38 -14.12 27.98
CA LEU A 372 0.22 -12.69 27.69
C LEU A 372 0.08 -12.43 26.19
N VAL A 373 0.93 -13.05 25.37
CA VAL A 373 0.92 -12.90 23.92
C VAL A 373 -0.33 -13.50 23.32
N ASP A 374 -0.80 -14.64 23.83
CA ASP A 374 -2.09 -15.24 23.44
C ASP A 374 -3.25 -14.30 23.79
N SER A 375 -3.26 -13.74 25.00
CA SER A 375 -4.28 -12.77 25.43
C SER A 375 -4.29 -11.52 24.53
N LEU A 376 -3.12 -11.00 24.14
CA LEU A 376 -3.01 -9.88 23.22
C LEU A 376 -3.50 -10.26 21.81
N TYR A 377 -3.14 -11.45 21.33
CA TYR A 377 -3.54 -11.94 20.01
C TYR A 377 -5.06 -12.15 19.90
N ASP A 378 -5.69 -12.61 20.97
CA ASP A 378 -7.14 -12.80 21.04
C ASP A 378 -7.88 -11.46 21.13
N ALA A 379 -7.35 -10.52 21.92
CA ALA A 379 -7.97 -9.21 22.13
C ALA A 379 -7.77 -8.23 20.95
N ILE A 380 -6.70 -8.38 20.17
CA ILE A 380 -6.35 -7.44 19.10
C ILE A 380 -6.61 -8.08 17.73
N PRO A 381 -7.65 -7.63 16.99
CA PRO A 381 -7.95 -8.23 15.70
C PRO A 381 -6.84 -8.00 14.67
N THR A 382 -6.31 -9.11 14.17
CA THR A 382 -5.26 -9.21 13.13
C THR A 382 -5.84 -9.88 11.89
N GLY A 383 -5.30 -9.67 10.69
CA GLY A 383 -5.84 -10.31 9.47
C GLY A 383 -6.34 -9.36 8.38
N VAL A 384 -6.24 -9.83 7.13
CA VAL A 384 -7.02 -9.26 6.01
C VAL A 384 -8.51 -9.43 6.29
N GLY A 385 -9.27 -8.33 6.21
CA GLY A 385 -10.73 -8.36 6.37
C GLY A 385 -11.23 -8.46 7.81
N SER A 386 -10.32 -8.49 8.79
CA SER A 386 -10.67 -8.51 10.21
C SER A 386 -11.47 -7.28 10.62
N ARG A 387 -12.39 -7.52 11.55
CA ARG A 387 -13.33 -6.53 12.06
C ARG A 387 -13.09 -6.31 13.55
N SER A 388 -13.27 -5.08 13.95
CA SER A 388 -13.31 -4.66 15.34
C SER A 388 -14.70 -4.86 15.93
N GLU A 389 -14.77 -5.13 17.22
CA GLU A 389 -16.03 -5.05 17.98
C GLU A 389 -16.55 -3.61 18.05
N LEU A 390 -15.64 -2.63 17.98
CA LEU A 390 -15.98 -1.23 17.84
C LEU A 390 -16.52 -0.97 16.43
N THR A 391 -17.84 -0.85 16.32
CA THR A 391 -18.51 -0.40 15.10
C THR A 391 -18.89 1.06 15.23
N LEU A 392 -18.32 1.90 14.37
CA LEU A 392 -18.65 3.32 14.32
C LEU A 392 -19.98 3.52 13.61
N ASP A 393 -20.82 4.46 14.03
CA ASP A 393 -21.86 5.00 13.15
C ASP A 393 -21.29 6.08 12.23
N SER A 394 -22.12 6.61 11.32
CA SER A 394 -21.66 7.61 10.35
C SER A 394 -21.11 8.87 11.03
N ARG A 395 -21.73 9.31 12.13
CA ARG A 395 -21.33 10.52 12.86
C ARG A 395 -20.04 10.28 13.64
N ALA A 396 -19.95 9.16 14.34
CA ALA A 396 -18.74 8.75 15.05
C ALA A 396 -17.56 8.58 14.08
N LEU A 397 -17.80 8.05 12.88
CA LEU A 397 -16.77 7.98 11.85
C LEU A 397 -16.32 9.37 11.37
N ASP A 398 -17.25 10.31 11.14
CA ASP A 398 -16.88 11.70 10.82
C ASP A 398 -16.03 12.33 11.92
N ASP A 399 -16.43 12.16 13.18
CA ASP A 399 -15.67 12.66 14.32
C ASP A 399 -14.27 12.04 14.40
N VAL A 400 -14.11 10.74 14.11
CA VAL A 400 -12.80 10.07 14.01
C VAL A 400 -11.95 10.69 12.89
N LEU A 401 -12.55 10.88 11.73
CA LEU A 401 -11.88 11.43 10.55
C LEU A 401 -11.43 12.89 10.77
N GLU A 402 -12.15 13.66 11.57
CA GLU A 402 -11.84 15.08 11.80
C GLU A 402 -10.99 15.33 13.06
N ARG A 403 -11.09 14.47 14.08
CA ARG A 403 -10.45 14.68 15.40
C ARG A 403 -9.35 13.67 15.75
N GLY A 404 -9.18 12.62 14.96
CA GLY A 404 -8.08 11.65 15.10
C GLY A 404 -7.98 11.00 16.48
N ALA A 405 -6.76 10.90 17.03
CA ALA A 405 -6.55 10.31 18.35
C ALA A 405 -7.27 11.07 19.48
N GLY A 406 -7.55 12.37 19.29
CA GLY A 406 -8.32 13.17 20.23
C GLY A 406 -9.76 12.69 20.39
N TRP A 407 -10.37 12.13 19.33
CA TRP A 407 -11.66 11.45 19.44
C TRP A 407 -11.54 10.21 20.31
N ALA A 408 -10.53 9.36 20.04
CA ALA A 408 -10.34 8.09 20.74
C ALA A 408 -10.17 8.32 22.25
N VAL A 409 -9.34 9.28 22.65
CA VAL A 409 -9.19 9.67 24.07
C VAL A 409 -10.51 10.19 24.65
N SER A 410 -11.27 11.01 23.93
CA SER A 410 -12.57 11.49 24.41
C SER A 410 -13.64 10.40 24.54
N ALA A 411 -13.48 9.30 23.79
CA ALA A 411 -14.32 8.12 23.85
C ALA A 411 -13.84 7.07 24.88
N GLY A 412 -12.81 7.39 25.69
CA GLY A 412 -12.29 6.52 26.75
C GLY A 412 -11.08 5.66 26.34
N TYR A 413 -10.63 5.74 25.09
CA TYR A 413 -9.50 4.96 24.60
C TYR A 413 -8.16 5.67 24.87
N GLY A 414 -7.62 5.45 26.06
CA GLY A 414 -6.33 5.97 26.53
C GLY A 414 -6.46 7.28 27.31
N VAL A 415 -5.38 8.05 27.41
CA VAL A 415 -5.31 9.21 28.31
C VAL A 415 -4.87 10.49 27.59
N ARG A 416 -5.22 11.65 28.14
CA ARG A 416 -4.93 12.95 27.52
C ARG A 416 -3.43 13.19 27.29
N GLN A 417 -2.59 12.68 28.18
CA GLN A 417 -1.13 12.77 28.09
C GLN A 417 -0.56 12.05 26.85
N ASP A 418 -1.27 11.07 26.31
CA ASP A 418 -0.84 10.36 25.10
C ASP A 418 -0.73 11.32 23.91
N LEU A 419 -1.66 12.28 23.79
CA LEU A 419 -1.77 13.16 22.62
C LEU A 419 -0.51 13.97 22.38
N ALA A 420 0.08 14.55 23.43
CA ALA A 420 1.30 15.36 23.34
C ALA A 420 2.56 14.56 22.91
N ARG A 421 2.46 13.23 22.85
CA ARG A 421 3.52 12.32 22.41
C ARG A 421 3.22 11.72 21.03
N ILE A 422 2.22 12.24 20.31
CA ILE A 422 1.89 11.82 18.96
C ILE A 422 2.29 12.92 17.99
N GLU A 423 2.82 12.56 16.84
CA GLU A 423 3.06 13.50 15.76
C GLU A 423 1.78 14.31 15.44
N SER A 424 1.90 15.64 15.46
CA SER A 424 0.77 16.57 15.25
C SER A 424 -0.36 16.39 16.28
N ASP A 425 0.00 16.01 17.51
CA ASP A 425 -0.95 15.73 18.59
C ASP A 425 -2.02 14.68 18.23
N GLY A 426 -1.72 13.83 17.24
CA GLY A 426 -2.62 12.79 16.73
C GLY A 426 -3.77 13.30 15.87
N CYS A 427 -3.68 14.53 15.36
CA CYS A 427 -4.69 15.12 14.48
C CYS A 427 -4.07 16.07 13.43
N LEU A 428 -4.25 15.76 12.15
CA LEU A 428 -4.01 16.71 11.06
C LEU A 428 -5.24 17.59 10.86
N THR A 429 -5.06 18.89 11.13
CA THR A 429 -6.09 19.91 10.91
C THR A 429 -6.44 20.06 9.43
N GLY A 430 -7.69 20.44 9.13
CA GLY A 430 -8.16 20.58 7.74
C GLY A 430 -8.48 19.25 7.07
N ALA A 431 -8.65 18.18 7.85
CA ALA A 431 -9.33 16.97 7.40
C ALA A 431 -10.77 17.30 6.99
N VAL A 432 -11.24 16.67 5.90
CA VAL A 432 -12.57 16.90 5.37
C VAL A 432 -13.25 15.54 5.23
N ALA A 433 -14.06 15.15 6.21
CA ALA A 433 -14.66 13.82 6.23
C ALA A 433 -15.47 13.54 4.96
N ARG A 434 -16.23 14.51 4.46
CA ARG A 434 -17.03 14.39 3.22
C ARG A 434 -16.21 14.10 1.96
N SER A 435 -14.90 14.34 1.97
CA SER A 435 -13.98 14.02 0.86
C SER A 435 -13.55 12.55 0.87
N VAL A 436 -13.92 11.79 1.90
CA VAL A 436 -13.73 10.33 1.97
C VAL A 436 -14.97 9.64 1.39
N SER A 437 -14.76 8.82 0.36
CA SER A 437 -15.84 8.13 -0.36
C SER A 437 -16.62 7.15 0.53
N ASP A 438 -17.87 6.86 0.14
CA ASP A 438 -18.71 5.87 0.84
C ASP A 438 -18.04 4.50 0.88
N ARG A 439 -17.34 4.11 -0.19
CA ARG A 439 -16.58 2.85 -0.23
C ARG A 439 -15.43 2.84 0.77
N ALA A 440 -14.71 3.95 0.92
CA ALA A 440 -13.64 4.05 1.91
C ALA A 440 -14.19 4.03 3.34
N ARG A 441 -15.32 4.72 3.56
CA ARG A 441 -16.06 4.72 4.83
C ARG A 441 -16.52 3.33 5.22
N GLU A 442 -17.17 2.60 4.31
CA GLU A 442 -17.64 1.23 4.55
C GLU A 442 -16.49 0.28 4.93
N ARG A 443 -15.35 0.39 4.23
CA ARG A 443 -14.14 -0.38 4.56
C ARG A 443 -13.58 -0.03 5.94
N GLY A 444 -13.61 1.25 6.34
CA GLY A 444 -13.06 1.71 7.61
C GLY A 444 -13.97 1.51 8.82
N ARG A 445 -15.29 1.55 8.65
CA ARG A 445 -16.30 1.60 9.72
C ARG A 445 -16.16 0.47 10.76
N ARG A 446 -15.68 -0.69 10.33
CA ARG A 446 -15.46 -1.87 11.19
C ARG A 446 -13.99 -2.22 11.39
N GLN A 447 -13.05 -1.35 11.02
CA GLN A 447 -11.61 -1.63 11.07
C GLN A 447 -10.84 -0.79 12.09
N LEU A 448 -11.51 0.15 12.78
CA LEU A 448 -10.89 0.91 13.85
C LEU A 448 -10.59 0.01 15.06
N GLY A 449 -9.36 0.01 15.54
CA GLY A 449 -8.84 -0.92 16.55
C GLY A 449 -8.27 -2.21 15.95
N THR A 450 -7.90 -2.26 14.66
CA THR A 450 -7.33 -3.49 14.07
C THR A 450 -5.88 -3.28 13.65
N LEU A 451 -5.04 -4.31 13.80
CA LEU A 451 -3.66 -4.27 13.30
C LEU A 451 -3.62 -4.36 11.77
N GLY A 452 -4.35 -5.34 11.24
CA GLY A 452 -4.28 -5.69 9.82
C GLY A 452 -3.23 -6.69 9.46
N SER A 453 -2.76 -6.60 8.21
CA SER A 453 -1.92 -7.59 7.56
C SER A 453 -0.66 -6.99 6.94
N GLY A 454 0.20 -7.86 6.40
CA GLY A 454 1.45 -7.45 5.76
C GLY A 454 2.54 -7.15 6.79
N ASN A 455 3.18 -5.99 6.70
CA ASN A 455 4.22 -5.60 7.65
C ASN A 455 3.65 -5.02 8.97
N HIS A 456 2.34 -5.07 9.20
CA HIS A 456 1.73 -4.56 10.43
C HIS A 456 1.84 -5.56 11.56
N PHE A 457 2.20 -5.09 12.75
CA PHE A 457 2.39 -5.93 13.91
C PHE A 457 2.16 -5.18 15.23
N LEU A 458 2.00 -5.96 16.30
CA LEU A 458 2.30 -5.54 17.66
C LEU A 458 3.46 -6.39 18.16
N GLU A 459 4.49 -5.77 18.73
CA GLU A 459 5.68 -6.46 19.22
C GLU A 459 5.96 -6.09 20.67
N ILE A 460 6.16 -7.10 21.52
CA ILE A 460 6.72 -6.93 22.87
C ILE A 460 8.23 -7.01 22.74
N GLN A 461 8.92 -6.02 23.26
CA GLN A 461 10.37 -5.86 23.13
C GLN A 461 10.98 -5.54 24.50
N THR A 462 12.30 -5.65 24.59
CA THR A 462 13.10 -5.13 25.70
C THR A 462 14.14 -4.16 25.17
N VAL A 463 14.43 -3.11 25.93
CA VAL A 463 15.55 -2.20 25.62
C VAL A 463 16.86 -2.95 25.87
N ASP A 464 17.52 -3.34 24.78
CA ASP A 464 18.74 -4.16 24.79
C ASP A 464 19.99 -3.31 25.03
N ALA A 465 20.03 -2.12 24.43
CA ALA A 465 21.12 -1.17 24.60
C ALA A 465 20.62 0.26 24.57
N VAL A 466 21.27 1.14 25.33
CA VAL A 466 21.09 2.59 25.30
C VAL A 466 22.40 3.20 24.80
N TYR A 467 22.31 4.05 23.78
CA TYR A 467 23.44 4.74 23.15
C TYR A 467 23.54 6.21 23.56
N ASP A 468 22.41 6.84 23.92
CA ASP A 468 22.34 8.20 24.44
C ASP A 468 21.48 8.21 25.71
N GLU A 469 22.14 8.11 26.86
CA GLU A 469 21.52 8.09 28.20
C GLU A 469 20.61 9.31 28.42
N ARG A 470 21.08 10.51 28.02
CA ARG A 470 20.34 11.76 28.25
C ARG A 470 19.07 11.82 27.40
N ALA A 471 19.13 11.39 26.14
CA ALA A 471 17.96 11.32 25.29
C ALA A 471 16.99 10.23 25.78
N ALA A 472 17.50 9.07 26.16
CA ALA A 472 16.71 7.95 26.66
C ALA A 472 15.94 8.34 27.95
N GLU A 473 16.61 9.00 28.90
CA GLU A 473 15.99 9.49 30.14
C GLU A 473 14.83 10.47 29.85
N LYS A 474 15.04 11.46 28.98
CA LYS A 474 14.00 12.42 28.57
C LYS A 474 12.80 11.75 27.88
N LEU A 475 13.05 10.66 27.17
CA LEU A 475 12.03 9.86 26.51
C LEU A 475 11.40 8.81 27.42
N GLY A 476 11.90 8.66 28.66
CA GLY A 476 11.41 7.71 29.63
C GLY A 476 11.72 6.26 29.27
N VAL A 477 12.84 6.02 28.60
CA VAL A 477 13.32 4.71 28.16
C VAL A 477 14.62 4.38 28.91
N SER A 478 14.75 3.16 29.41
CA SER A 478 15.93 2.70 30.15
C SER A 478 16.30 1.26 29.79
N ALA A 479 17.57 0.89 29.95
CA ALA A 479 18.04 -0.45 29.64
C ALA A 479 17.26 -1.53 30.41
N GLY A 480 16.87 -2.60 29.71
CA GLY A 480 16.08 -3.71 30.24
C GLY A 480 14.58 -3.42 30.42
N ALA A 481 14.11 -2.20 30.17
CA ALA A 481 12.69 -1.88 30.22
C ALA A 481 11.93 -2.61 29.12
N LEU A 482 10.73 -3.06 29.44
CA LEU A 482 9.82 -3.68 28.50
C LEU A 482 9.07 -2.59 27.73
N THR A 483 9.01 -2.78 26.42
CA THR A 483 8.33 -1.87 25.49
C THR A 483 7.34 -2.61 24.63
N VAL A 484 6.33 -1.89 24.14
CA VAL A 484 5.37 -2.39 23.16
C VAL A 484 5.40 -1.49 21.94
N MET A 485 5.67 -2.08 20.77
CA MET A 485 5.67 -1.37 19.49
C MET A 485 4.43 -1.75 18.69
N ILE A 486 3.67 -0.75 18.23
CA ILE A 486 2.47 -0.93 17.40
C ILE A 486 2.76 -0.34 16.03
N HIS A 487 2.79 -1.18 15.00
CA HIS A 487 2.95 -0.76 13.60
C HIS A 487 1.66 -1.07 12.84
N THR A 488 0.92 -0.02 12.48
CA THR A 488 -0.28 -0.10 11.65
C THR A 488 -0.61 1.27 11.04
N GLY A 489 -1.63 1.32 10.19
CA GLY A 489 -2.06 2.53 9.50
C GLY A 489 -3.56 2.73 9.44
N SER A 490 -4.00 3.35 8.35
CA SER A 490 -5.39 3.73 8.05
C SER A 490 -6.27 2.57 7.57
N ARG A 491 -5.71 1.36 7.52
CA ARG A 491 -6.43 0.13 7.15
C ARG A 491 -7.02 0.23 5.73
N GLY A 492 -8.17 -0.41 5.50
CA GLY A 492 -8.84 -0.37 4.20
C GLY A 492 -9.32 1.03 3.81
N LEU A 493 -9.50 1.94 4.77
CA LEU A 493 -9.99 3.29 4.52
C LEU A 493 -8.97 4.11 3.71
N GLY A 494 -7.74 4.27 4.21
CA GLY A 494 -6.75 5.06 3.47
C GLY A 494 -6.29 4.40 2.19
N HIS A 495 -6.25 3.06 2.13
CA HIS A 495 -6.02 2.34 0.86
C HIS A 495 -7.08 2.73 -0.18
N GLN A 496 -8.35 2.77 0.21
CA GLN A 496 -9.43 3.15 -0.70
C GLN A 496 -9.34 4.63 -1.08
N VAL A 497 -9.05 5.53 -0.14
CA VAL A 497 -8.78 6.95 -0.44
C VAL A 497 -7.68 7.09 -1.48
N CYS A 498 -6.54 6.42 -1.30
CA CYS A 498 -5.46 6.46 -2.29
C CYS A 498 -5.91 5.95 -3.66
N THR A 499 -6.66 4.84 -3.70
CA THR A 499 -7.21 4.29 -4.95
C THR A 499 -8.15 5.27 -5.65
N ASP A 500 -9.08 5.86 -4.91
CA ASP A 500 -10.08 6.79 -5.46
C ASP A 500 -9.39 8.04 -6.05
N TYR A 501 -8.41 8.59 -5.34
CA TYR A 501 -7.72 9.80 -5.78
C TYR A 501 -6.62 9.57 -6.82
N LEU A 502 -6.13 8.35 -7.01
CA LEU A 502 -5.30 8.02 -8.18
C LEU A 502 -6.09 8.18 -9.49
N ASP A 503 -7.36 7.81 -9.50
CA ASP A 503 -8.23 8.03 -10.67
C ASP A 503 -8.52 9.52 -10.88
N VAL A 504 -8.80 10.27 -9.80
CA VAL A 504 -9.02 11.72 -9.85
C VAL A 504 -7.79 12.44 -10.38
N THR A 505 -6.63 12.21 -9.77
CA THR A 505 -5.36 12.84 -10.17
C THR A 505 -4.91 12.37 -11.55
N GLY A 506 -5.20 11.13 -11.95
CA GLY A 506 -4.95 10.63 -13.30
C GLY A 506 -5.72 11.39 -14.39
N ARG A 507 -6.95 11.85 -14.10
CA ARG A 507 -7.70 12.78 -14.97
C ARG A 507 -7.15 14.20 -14.89
N ALA A 508 -6.74 14.64 -13.71
CA ALA A 508 -6.16 15.97 -13.47
C ALA A 508 -4.90 16.22 -14.32
N LEU A 509 -4.08 15.18 -14.58
CA LEU A 509 -2.91 15.28 -15.46
C LEU A 509 -3.26 15.92 -16.82
N ARG A 510 -4.35 15.47 -17.47
CA ARG A 510 -4.79 16.05 -18.75
C ARG A 510 -5.35 17.45 -18.58
N ARG A 511 -6.15 17.68 -17.53
CA ARG A 511 -6.81 18.98 -17.25
C ARG A 511 -5.79 20.10 -17.06
N TYR A 512 -4.68 19.81 -16.38
CA TYR A 512 -3.65 20.79 -16.05
C TYR A 512 -2.40 20.70 -16.95
N GLY A 513 -2.44 19.88 -18.01
CA GLY A 513 -1.30 19.73 -18.94
C GLY A 513 -0.04 19.15 -18.30
N ILE A 514 -0.17 18.40 -17.19
CA ILE A 514 0.95 17.81 -16.47
C ILE A 514 1.35 16.50 -17.14
N THR A 515 2.62 16.38 -17.52
CA THR A 515 3.21 15.14 -18.03
C THR A 515 4.11 14.52 -16.98
N VAL A 516 3.88 13.24 -16.69
CA VAL A 516 4.72 12.43 -15.80
C VAL A 516 5.27 11.22 -16.57
N PRO A 517 6.50 10.77 -16.30
CA PRO A 517 7.11 9.63 -16.99
C PRO A 517 6.45 8.30 -16.63
N ASP A 518 5.78 8.23 -15.49
CA ASP A 518 5.03 7.07 -15.01
C ASP A 518 3.64 7.51 -14.53
N ARG A 519 2.59 6.82 -14.99
CA ARG A 519 1.20 7.07 -14.57
C ARG A 519 0.98 6.85 -13.07
N GLN A 520 1.81 6.05 -12.42
CA GLN A 520 1.75 5.84 -10.97
C GLN A 520 2.12 7.10 -10.17
N LEU A 521 2.73 8.12 -10.81
CA LEU A 521 2.96 9.45 -10.26
C LEU A 521 1.85 10.45 -10.62
N ALA A 522 0.65 9.98 -10.92
CA ALA A 522 -0.51 10.85 -11.09
C ALA A 522 -0.61 11.87 -9.95
N CYS A 523 -0.83 13.13 -10.31
CA CYS A 523 -0.80 14.26 -9.40
C CYS A 523 -1.74 15.38 -9.86
N ALA A 524 -2.04 16.30 -8.94
CA ALA A 524 -2.78 17.53 -9.21
C ALA A 524 -2.07 18.71 -8.53
N PRO A 525 -2.20 19.95 -9.05
CA PRO A 525 -1.74 21.13 -8.32
C PRO A 525 -2.35 21.16 -6.92
N ALA A 526 -1.55 21.47 -5.89
CA ALA A 526 -1.99 21.38 -4.49
C ALA A 526 -3.20 22.30 -4.20
N GLU A 527 -3.25 23.47 -4.83
CA GLU A 527 -4.35 24.43 -4.74
C GLU A 527 -5.47 24.20 -5.77
N SER A 528 -5.46 23.11 -6.53
CA SER A 528 -6.60 22.76 -7.39
C SER A 528 -7.76 22.19 -6.56
N ASP A 529 -8.96 22.09 -7.13
CA ASP A 529 -10.09 21.44 -6.46
C ASP A 529 -9.74 19.98 -6.13
N GLU A 530 -9.19 19.24 -7.09
CA GLU A 530 -8.74 17.86 -6.91
C GLU A 530 -7.63 17.73 -5.85
N GLY A 531 -6.68 18.69 -5.83
CA GLY A 531 -5.59 18.73 -4.87
C GLY A 531 -6.09 18.97 -3.43
N ARG A 532 -6.94 19.99 -3.24
CA ARG A 532 -7.57 20.30 -1.94
C ARG A 532 -8.44 19.16 -1.43
N GLU A 533 -9.23 18.56 -2.31
CA GLU A 533 -10.11 17.45 -1.96
C GLU A 533 -9.29 16.22 -1.52
N TYR A 534 -8.24 15.87 -2.27
CA TYR A 534 -7.34 14.78 -1.89
C TYR A 534 -6.63 15.07 -0.57
N LEU A 535 -6.08 16.28 -0.37
CA LEU A 535 -5.41 16.63 0.87
C LEU A 535 -6.38 16.56 2.07
N GLY A 536 -7.63 16.99 1.90
CA GLY A 536 -8.68 16.84 2.92
C GLY A 536 -8.98 15.37 3.25
N ALA A 537 -9.10 14.51 2.24
CA ALA A 537 -9.33 13.08 2.43
C ALA A 537 -8.13 12.33 3.01
N MET A 538 -6.90 12.72 2.62
CA MET A 538 -5.66 12.16 3.13
C MET A 538 -5.48 12.50 4.61
N ARG A 539 -5.72 13.75 5.01
CA ARG A 539 -5.73 14.17 6.42
C ARG A 539 -6.77 13.40 7.23
N ALA A 540 -7.96 13.18 6.67
CA ALA A 540 -9.00 12.37 7.29
C ALA A 540 -8.57 10.89 7.49
N ALA A 541 -7.97 10.28 6.47
CA ALA A 541 -7.41 8.93 6.57
C ALA A 541 -6.24 8.84 7.58
N ALA A 542 -5.42 9.90 7.66
CA ALA A 542 -4.35 9.98 8.63
C ALA A 542 -4.88 10.07 10.07
N ASN A 543 -5.94 10.85 10.30
CA ASN A 543 -6.62 10.94 11.58
C ASN A 543 -7.21 9.59 12.01
N PHE A 544 -7.81 8.86 11.07
CA PHE A 544 -8.28 7.49 11.32
C PHE A 544 -7.13 6.57 11.78
N ALA A 545 -5.96 6.66 11.17
CA ALA A 545 -4.79 5.85 11.58
C ALA A 545 -4.27 6.22 12.98
N PHE A 546 -4.23 7.52 13.32
CA PHE A 546 -3.88 7.96 14.68
C PHE A 546 -4.88 7.45 15.72
N ALA A 547 -6.18 7.53 15.43
CA ALA A 547 -7.22 6.95 16.27
C ALA A 547 -7.06 5.42 16.40
N ASN A 548 -6.73 4.73 15.31
CA ASN A 548 -6.51 3.28 15.30
C ASN A 548 -5.38 2.88 16.26
N ARG A 549 -4.21 3.54 16.17
CA ARG A 549 -3.08 3.29 17.08
C ARG A 549 -3.40 3.66 18.53
N GLN A 550 -4.23 4.68 18.75
CA GLN A 550 -4.69 5.07 20.08
C GLN A 550 -5.62 4.02 20.71
N VAL A 551 -6.58 3.46 19.96
CA VAL A 551 -7.44 2.37 20.42
C VAL A 551 -6.62 1.12 20.73
N LEU A 552 -5.69 0.75 19.86
CA LEU A 552 -4.79 -0.38 20.08
C LEU A 552 -3.88 -0.18 21.31
N THR A 553 -3.43 1.04 21.56
CA THR A 553 -2.67 1.39 22.78
C THR A 553 -3.49 1.10 24.03
N HIS A 554 -4.77 1.50 24.03
CA HIS A 554 -5.67 1.28 25.15
C HIS A 554 -5.89 -0.22 25.40
N TRP A 555 -6.20 -1.01 24.37
CA TRP A 555 -6.39 -2.45 24.55
C TRP A 555 -5.12 -3.19 24.96
N ALA A 556 -3.95 -2.77 24.45
CA ALA A 556 -2.68 -3.31 24.93
C ALA A 556 -2.50 -3.05 26.43
N ARG A 557 -2.80 -1.84 26.93
CA ARG A 557 -2.77 -1.52 28.37
C ARG A 557 -3.68 -2.45 29.16
N GLU A 558 -4.94 -2.55 28.77
CA GLU A 558 -5.90 -3.36 29.49
C GLU A 558 -5.52 -4.85 29.53
N VAL A 559 -5.02 -5.40 28.41
CA VAL A 559 -4.59 -6.79 28.36
C VAL A 559 -3.38 -7.00 29.26
N LEU A 560 -2.38 -6.12 29.22
CA LEU A 560 -1.22 -6.24 30.11
C LEU A 560 -1.62 -6.16 31.59
N GLU A 561 -2.49 -5.21 31.96
CA GLU A 561 -3.00 -5.06 33.33
C GLU A 561 -3.72 -6.33 33.80
N ARG A 562 -4.67 -6.84 32.99
CA ARG A 562 -5.44 -8.05 33.32
C ARG A 562 -4.57 -9.31 33.37
N SER A 563 -3.72 -9.53 32.37
CA SER A 563 -2.89 -10.74 32.27
C SER A 563 -1.79 -10.79 33.34
N LEU A 564 -1.33 -9.64 33.84
CA LEU A 564 -0.31 -9.57 34.89
C LEU A 564 -0.90 -9.40 36.30
N GLY A 565 -2.18 -9.05 36.42
CA GLY A 565 -2.84 -8.78 37.69
C GLY A 565 -2.32 -7.50 38.37
N ILE A 566 -1.93 -6.50 37.59
CA ILE A 566 -1.34 -5.24 38.07
C ILE A 566 -2.19 -4.04 37.65
N GLY A 567 -2.14 -2.96 38.44
CA GLY A 567 -2.82 -1.71 38.10
C GLY A 567 -2.01 -0.81 37.17
N SER A 568 -2.68 0.17 36.56
CA SER A 568 -2.09 1.15 35.63
C SER A 568 -0.87 1.89 36.18
N ARG A 569 -0.85 2.22 37.48
CA ARG A 569 0.30 2.86 38.14
C ARG A 569 1.53 1.96 38.21
N GLN A 570 1.35 0.65 38.36
CA GLN A 570 2.46 -0.30 38.41
C GLN A 570 2.96 -0.65 37.01
N LEU A 571 2.05 -0.71 36.02
CA LEU A 571 2.41 -0.93 34.61
C LEU A 571 3.15 0.29 34.02
N ASP A 572 2.71 1.51 34.38
CA ASP A 572 3.22 2.80 33.88
C ASP A 572 3.48 2.81 32.35
N MET A 573 2.56 2.25 31.57
CA MET A 573 2.77 2.14 30.11
C MET A 573 2.48 3.48 29.41
N ARG A 574 3.54 4.22 29.12
CA ARG A 574 3.53 5.57 28.55
C ARG A 574 3.88 5.56 27.06
N VAL A 575 3.26 6.45 26.28
CA VAL A 575 3.64 6.69 24.88
C VAL A 575 5.00 7.40 24.84
N VAL A 576 6.00 6.76 24.26
CA VAL A 576 7.31 7.36 23.99
C VAL A 576 7.16 8.34 22.84
N TYR A 577 6.68 7.84 21.69
CA TYR A 577 6.28 8.65 20.55
C TYR A 577 5.38 7.85 19.58
N ASP A 578 4.71 8.55 18.66
CA ASP A 578 3.98 7.99 17.52
C ASP A 578 4.27 8.84 16.27
N VAL A 579 4.68 8.19 15.19
CA VAL A 579 5.14 8.87 13.97
C VAL A 579 4.64 8.18 12.70
N ALA A 580 4.28 8.98 11.71
CA ALA A 580 3.87 8.52 10.37
C ALA A 580 5.09 8.25 9.48
N HIS A 581 4.97 7.29 8.55
CA HIS A 581 5.95 7.12 7.47
C HIS A 581 5.37 7.10 6.05
N ASN A 582 4.05 7.21 5.90
CA ASN A 582 3.35 7.40 4.63
C ASN A 582 2.43 8.62 4.74
N ILE A 583 2.94 9.82 4.47
CA ILE A 583 2.18 11.05 4.68
C ILE A 583 2.66 12.18 3.77
N ALA A 584 1.80 13.16 3.50
CA ALA A 584 2.25 14.47 3.03
C ALA A 584 1.89 15.56 4.03
N LYS A 585 2.83 16.46 4.31
CA LYS A 585 2.64 17.54 5.29
C LYS A 585 3.16 18.86 4.75
N GLU A 586 2.41 19.92 5.05
CA GLU A 586 2.89 21.28 4.83
C GLU A 586 3.86 21.64 5.94
N GLU A 587 5.08 22.01 5.58
CA GLU A 587 6.19 22.28 6.49
C GLU A 587 7.02 23.44 5.97
N ASP A 588 7.51 24.27 6.88
CA ASP A 588 8.41 25.36 6.53
C ASP A 588 9.86 24.88 6.58
N HIS A 589 10.58 25.05 5.47
CA HIS A 589 11.98 24.64 5.30
C HIS A 589 12.83 25.81 4.79
N ASP A 590 14.11 25.80 5.13
CA ASP A 590 15.07 26.69 4.49
C ASP A 590 15.54 26.06 3.17
N VAL A 591 15.39 26.81 2.07
CA VAL A 591 15.81 26.40 0.73
C VAL A 591 16.67 27.52 0.16
N ASP A 592 17.97 27.27 0.06
CA ASP A 592 18.97 28.22 -0.44
C ASP A 592 18.97 29.56 0.34
N GLY A 593 18.81 29.50 1.67
CA GLY A 593 18.77 30.67 2.55
C GLY A 593 17.41 31.38 2.59
N VAL A 594 16.40 30.84 1.90
CA VAL A 594 15.05 31.41 1.86
C VAL A 594 14.06 30.46 2.51
N ARG A 595 13.31 30.97 3.49
CA ARG A 595 12.22 30.21 4.12
C ARG A 595 11.10 29.98 3.10
N ARG A 596 10.77 28.72 2.83
CA ARG A 596 9.68 28.31 1.93
C ARG A 596 8.75 27.34 2.61
N ARG A 597 7.45 27.46 2.32
CA ARG A 597 6.44 26.49 2.75
C ARG A 597 6.32 25.40 1.69
N LEU A 598 6.61 24.18 2.07
CA LEU A 598 6.67 23.02 1.18
C LEU A 598 5.62 21.98 1.57
N LEU A 599 5.09 21.26 0.58
CA LEU A 599 4.34 20.03 0.78
C LEU A 599 5.30 18.84 0.67
N VAL A 600 5.75 18.34 1.83
CA VAL A 600 6.72 17.24 1.92
C VAL A 600 5.98 15.92 1.89
N HIS A 601 6.18 15.14 0.83
CA HIS A 601 5.67 13.77 0.68
C HIS A 601 6.72 12.80 1.19
N ARG A 602 6.32 11.92 2.10
CA ARG A 602 7.14 10.84 2.64
C ARG A 602 6.43 9.52 2.43
N LYS A 603 7.13 8.55 1.85
CA LYS A 603 6.62 7.21 1.63
C LYS A 603 7.65 6.18 2.06
N GLY A 604 7.35 5.46 3.13
CA GLY A 604 8.37 4.72 3.88
C GLY A 604 9.51 5.63 4.32
N ALA A 605 9.21 6.85 4.77
CA ALA A 605 10.20 7.76 5.32
C ALA A 605 9.57 8.55 6.45
N THR A 606 10.35 8.84 7.49
CA THR A 606 9.83 9.38 8.75
C THR A 606 10.26 10.83 8.91
N ARG A 607 9.41 11.67 9.50
CA ARG A 607 9.83 13.03 9.90
C ARG A 607 10.85 12.94 11.04
N ALA A 608 11.92 13.71 10.95
CA ALA A 608 13.08 13.69 11.84
C ALA A 608 13.52 15.12 12.19
N PHE A 609 12.61 15.92 12.74
CA PHE A 609 12.97 17.26 13.23
C PHE A 609 13.95 17.18 14.40
N PRO A 610 14.77 18.22 14.65
CA PRO A 610 15.77 18.24 15.71
C PRO A 610 15.15 17.87 17.07
N GLY A 611 15.67 16.82 17.70
CA GLY A 611 15.20 16.31 19.00
C GLY A 611 13.88 15.52 18.96
N GLN A 612 13.20 15.42 17.80
CA GLN A 612 12.00 14.60 17.66
C GLN A 612 12.38 13.12 17.69
N PRO A 613 11.66 12.26 18.45
CA PRO A 613 11.85 10.82 18.36
C PRO A 613 11.52 10.29 16.97
N VAL A 614 12.31 9.31 16.54
CA VAL A 614 12.15 8.57 15.29
C VAL A 614 12.13 7.09 15.67
N LEU A 615 11.11 6.38 15.18
CA LEU A 615 10.89 4.96 15.45
C LEU A 615 11.19 4.17 14.19
N VAL A 616 12.17 3.26 14.26
CA VAL A 616 12.60 2.43 13.14
C VAL A 616 12.32 0.96 13.49
N PRO A 617 11.13 0.44 13.14
CA PRO A 617 10.83 -0.98 13.27
C PRO A 617 11.79 -1.83 12.43
N GLY A 618 12.28 -2.91 13.03
CA GLY A 618 12.91 -4.00 12.31
C GLY A 618 11.88 -4.94 11.67
N ASP A 619 12.35 -6.11 11.30
CA ASP A 619 11.55 -7.26 10.88
C ASP A 619 11.51 -8.34 11.98
N MET A 620 10.65 -9.34 11.79
CA MET A 620 10.29 -10.28 12.86
C MET A 620 11.51 -10.98 13.44
N GLY A 621 11.85 -10.68 14.69
CA GLY A 621 12.99 -11.31 15.35
C GLY A 621 14.35 -10.65 15.09
N ARG A 622 14.39 -9.49 14.43
CA ARG A 622 15.53 -8.57 14.44
C ARG A 622 15.23 -7.34 15.28
N TYR A 623 16.28 -6.56 15.57
CA TYR A 623 16.17 -5.39 16.43
C TYR A 623 15.30 -4.29 15.81
N SER A 624 14.67 -3.49 16.65
CA SER A 624 14.13 -2.18 16.28
C SER A 624 14.95 -1.07 16.94
N TYR A 625 14.81 0.17 16.48
CA TYR A 625 15.60 1.29 17.02
C TYR A 625 14.74 2.51 17.35
N LEU A 626 15.13 3.18 18.44
CA LEU A 626 14.70 4.52 18.80
C LEU A 626 15.86 5.47 18.46
N LEU A 627 15.57 6.45 17.61
CA LEU A 627 16.51 7.50 17.21
C LEU A 627 15.93 8.88 17.56
N ILE A 628 16.72 9.93 17.39
CA ILE A 628 16.28 11.33 17.41
C ILE A 628 16.68 12.04 16.12
N GLY A 629 15.82 12.92 15.62
CA GLY A 629 16.11 13.78 14.47
C GLY A 629 17.14 14.87 14.80
N THR A 630 17.75 15.44 13.76
CA THR A 630 18.89 16.35 13.89
C THR A 630 18.76 17.58 12.99
N GLU A 631 19.59 18.60 13.24
CA GLU A 631 19.71 19.75 12.32
C GLU A 631 20.23 19.36 10.94
N VAL A 632 21.03 18.28 10.84
CA VAL A 632 21.48 17.77 9.54
C VAL A 632 20.28 17.28 8.73
N ALA A 633 19.29 16.65 9.35
CA ALA A 633 18.07 16.24 8.65
C ALA A 633 17.32 17.45 8.08
N MET A 634 17.19 18.53 8.85
CA MET A 634 16.57 19.77 8.36
C MET A 634 17.30 20.33 7.15
N ARG A 635 18.63 20.33 7.18
CA ARG A 635 19.45 20.85 6.09
C ARG A 635 19.59 19.92 4.90
N GLU A 636 19.55 18.60 5.05
CA GLU A 636 19.90 17.67 3.96
C GLU A 636 18.70 16.92 3.40
N THR A 637 17.66 16.69 4.20
CA THR A 637 16.59 15.73 3.88
C THR A 637 15.18 16.26 4.16
N PHE A 638 15.00 17.58 4.23
CA PHE A 638 13.73 18.21 4.63
C PHE A 638 13.21 17.66 5.96
N GLY A 639 14.10 17.51 6.94
CA GLY A 639 13.79 16.95 8.25
C GLY A 639 13.24 15.53 8.14
N SER A 640 13.88 14.65 7.35
CA SER A 640 13.40 13.29 7.10
C SER A 640 14.49 12.24 7.28
N THR A 641 14.08 11.01 7.59
CA THR A 641 14.97 9.84 7.77
C THR A 641 14.27 8.54 7.37
N CYS A 642 14.93 7.40 7.56
CA CYS A 642 14.40 6.07 7.27
C CYS A 642 13.15 5.71 8.11
N HIS A 643 12.48 4.62 7.74
CA HIS A 643 11.30 4.11 8.46
C HIS A 643 11.43 2.67 8.92
N GLY A 644 12.37 1.89 8.38
CA GLY A 644 12.54 0.49 8.73
C GLY A 644 13.70 -0.15 7.97
N ALA A 645 13.66 -1.46 7.82
CA ALA A 645 14.68 -2.24 7.10
C ALA A 645 14.62 -2.07 5.56
N GLY A 646 13.41 -1.99 5.00
CA GLY A 646 13.20 -2.06 3.55
C GLY A 646 13.29 -3.48 2.99
N ARG A 647 12.43 -3.81 2.02
CA ARG A 647 12.34 -5.18 1.48
C ARG A 647 13.40 -5.46 0.42
N LEU A 648 13.98 -6.66 0.48
CA LEU A 648 14.81 -7.25 -0.58
C LEU A 648 14.00 -8.21 -1.46
N MET A 649 12.95 -8.82 -0.91
CA MET A 649 12.11 -9.80 -1.62
C MET A 649 10.66 -9.34 -1.69
N SER A 650 10.01 -9.59 -2.83
CA SER A 650 8.54 -9.53 -2.89
C SER A 650 7.93 -10.57 -1.95
N ARG A 651 6.69 -10.36 -1.49
CA ARG A 651 5.99 -11.32 -0.63
C ARG A 651 5.93 -12.71 -1.24
N THR A 652 5.63 -12.78 -2.54
CA THR A 652 5.61 -14.04 -3.29
C THR A 652 6.99 -14.71 -3.35
N ALA A 653 8.06 -13.94 -3.52
CA ALA A 653 9.42 -14.47 -3.50
C ALA A 653 9.81 -14.98 -2.10
N ALA A 654 9.43 -14.25 -1.04
CA ALA A 654 9.66 -14.66 0.34
C ALA A 654 8.95 -15.97 0.68
N VAL A 655 7.64 -16.09 0.35
CA VAL A 655 6.88 -17.34 0.53
C VAL A 655 7.51 -18.50 -0.24
N LYS A 656 8.00 -18.26 -1.47
CA LYS A 656 8.70 -19.29 -2.25
C LYS A 656 10.01 -19.73 -1.58
N ALA A 657 10.78 -18.79 -1.05
CA ALA A 657 12.04 -19.05 -0.35
C ALA A 657 11.82 -19.71 1.03
N ALA A 658 10.69 -19.47 1.67
CA ALA A 658 10.30 -20.08 2.94
C ALA A 658 9.73 -21.50 2.82
N ARG A 659 9.61 -22.07 1.61
CA ARG A 659 9.02 -23.41 1.42
C ARG A 659 9.79 -24.48 2.18
N GLY A 660 9.07 -25.25 2.99
CA GLY A 660 9.64 -26.32 3.82
C GLY A 660 10.30 -25.83 5.12
N ARG A 661 10.38 -24.51 5.34
CA ARG A 661 10.86 -23.92 6.59
C ARG A 661 9.73 -23.76 7.59
N LYS A 662 10.08 -23.76 8.87
CA LYS A 662 9.15 -23.55 9.98
C LYS A 662 9.49 -22.26 10.70
N ILE A 663 9.18 -21.13 10.05
CA ILE A 663 9.58 -19.79 10.49
C ILE A 663 9.21 -19.51 11.96
N GLY A 664 8.05 -19.97 12.43
CA GLY A 664 7.67 -19.84 13.85
C GLY A 664 8.58 -20.59 14.81
N GLU A 665 9.02 -21.80 14.47
CA GLU A 665 9.98 -22.57 15.29
C GLU A 665 11.38 -21.93 15.26
N GLU A 666 11.80 -21.42 14.10
CA GLU A 666 13.08 -20.71 13.95
C GLU A 666 13.11 -19.42 14.78
N LEU A 667 12.02 -18.64 14.80
CA LEU A 667 11.88 -17.47 15.67
C LEU A 667 11.91 -17.88 17.16
N ARG A 668 11.22 -18.97 17.52
CA ARG A 668 11.22 -19.48 18.89
C ARG A 668 12.61 -19.91 19.35
N GLN A 669 13.41 -20.53 18.48
CA GLN A 669 14.80 -20.88 18.75
C GLN A 669 15.68 -19.64 19.00
N ARG A 670 15.32 -18.50 18.39
CA ARG A 670 15.95 -17.20 18.64
C ARG A 670 15.38 -16.46 19.85
N GLY A 671 14.46 -17.09 20.60
CA GLY A 671 13.81 -16.52 21.78
C GLY A 671 12.67 -15.56 21.47
N VAL A 672 12.08 -15.64 20.28
CA VAL A 672 10.98 -14.75 19.84
C VAL A 672 9.71 -15.56 19.62
N LEU A 673 8.67 -15.30 20.42
CA LEU A 673 7.38 -15.94 20.27
C LEU A 673 6.58 -15.27 19.14
N ALA A 674 6.09 -16.04 18.18
CA ALA A 674 5.31 -15.50 17.07
C ALA A 674 3.86 -16.00 17.10
N ARG A 675 2.92 -15.08 16.91
CA ARG A 675 1.52 -15.37 16.58
C ARG A 675 1.16 -14.68 15.27
N ALA A 676 0.50 -15.39 14.38
CA ALA A 676 0.11 -14.84 13.08
C ALA A 676 -1.20 -15.45 12.60
N ARG A 677 -2.01 -14.64 11.93
CA ARG A 677 -3.22 -15.11 11.25
C ARG A 677 -2.93 -15.37 9.77
N GLY A 678 -3.15 -16.60 9.32
CA GLY A 678 -2.95 -17.03 7.94
C GLY A 678 -1.69 -17.87 7.76
N HIS A 679 -1.75 -18.85 6.85
CA HIS A 679 -0.72 -19.86 6.66
C HIS A 679 0.64 -19.28 6.27
N ASP A 680 0.63 -18.23 5.42
CA ASP A 680 1.85 -17.67 4.83
C ASP A 680 2.32 -16.37 5.51
N ALA A 681 1.60 -15.87 6.52
CA ALA A 681 1.87 -14.55 7.11
C ALA A 681 3.29 -14.40 7.69
N LEU A 682 3.81 -15.46 8.33
CA LEU A 682 5.20 -15.48 8.81
C LEU A 682 6.21 -15.63 7.66
N ALA A 683 5.85 -16.36 6.61
CA ALA A 683 6.71 -16.59 5.45
C ALA A 683 6.86 -15.34 4.57
N GLU A 684 5.79 -14.55 4.39
CA GLU A 684 5.80 -13.29 3.63
C GLU A 684 6.72 -12.22 4.25
N GLU A 685 6.93 -12.33 5.55
CA GLU A 685 7.54 -11.30 6.40
C GLU A 685 8.77 -11.83 7.17
N MET A 686 9.36 -12.94 6.72
CA MET A 686 10.57 -13.52 7.30
C MET A 686 11.74 -12.52 7.26
N PRO A 687 12.69 -12.57 8.21
CA PRO A 687 13.82 -11.63 8.27
C PRO A 687 14.60 -11.47 6.98
N GLU A 688 14.85 -12.57 6.28
CA GLU A 688 15.65 -12.59 5.05
C GLU A 688 14.95 -11.92 3.86
N ALA A 689 13.65 -11.58 4.00
CA ALA A 689 12.95 -10.77 3.01
C ALA A 689 13.30 -9.27 3.10
N TYR A 690 14.09 -8.86 4.10
CA TYR A 690 14.40 -7.48 4.45
C TYR A 690 15.93 -7.24 4.54
N LYS A 691 16.37 -6.00 4.27
CA LYS A 691 17.76 -5.57 4.58
C LYS A 691 17.98 -5.62 6.08
N ASP A 692 19.23 -5.64 6.55
CA ASP A 692 19.43 -5.47 8.00
C ASP A 692 19.12 -4.03 8.43
N VAL A 693 18.23 -3.90 9.40
CA VAL A 693 17.84 -2.60 9.96
C VAL A 693 18.99 -1.93 10.68
N GLU A 694 19.93 -2.69 11.26
CA GLU A 694 21.14 -2.14 11.85
C GLU A 694 21.99 -1.41 10.79
N ASP A 695 22.11 -1.98 9.59
CA ASP A 695 22.84 -1.36 8.48
C ASP A 695 22.19 -0.04 8.03
N VAL A 696 20.86 -0.03 7.93
CA VAL A 696 20.10 1.18 7.58
C VAL A 696 20.27 2.27 8.65
N VAL A 697 20.15 1.88 9.93
CA VAL A 697 20.28 2.80 11.07
C VAL A 697 21.69 3.35 11.17
N ASP A 698 22.71 2.53 10.95
CA ASP A 698 24.11 2.96 10.95
C ASP A 698 24.38 4.01 9.87
N VAL A 699 23.81 3.85 8.67
CA VAL A 699 23.96 4.84 7.60
C VAL A 699 23.31 6.17 7.97
N VAL A 700 22.06 6.19 8.44
CA VAL A 700 21.39 7.45 8.81
C VAL A 700 22.07 8.12 10.02
N HIS A 701 22.65 7.31 10.92
CA HIS A 701 23.40 7.80 12.06
C HIS A 701 24.74 8.44 11.66
N ARG A 702 25.52 7.77 10.83
CA ARG A 702 26.83 8.26 10.37
C ARG A 702 26.71 9.40 9.36
N PHE A 703 25.66 9.40 8.54
CA PHE A 703 25.33 10.56 7.70
C PHE A 703 24.86 11.76 8.55
N GLY A 704 24.37 11.51 9.76
CA GLY A 704 24.05 12.52 10.76
C GLY A 704 22.60 13.01 10.73
N ILE A 705 21.73 12.46 9.88
CA ILE A 705 20.31 12.84 9.80
C ILE A 705 19.45 12.25 10.94
N SER A 706 20.00 11.33 11.73
CA SER A 706 19.39 10.87 12.98
C SER A 706 20.47 10.42 13.95
N THR A 707 20.21 10.40 15.25
CA THR A 707 21.15 9.88 16.26
C THR A 707 20.52 8.71 16.99
N ARG A 708 21.27 7.61 17.16
CA ARG A 708 20.81 6.44 17.91
C ARG A 708 20.60 6.79 19.38
N VAL A 709 19.46 6.37 19.93
CA VAL A 709 19.14 6.50 21.35
C VAL A 709 19.09 5.13 22.02
N ALA A 710 18.33 4.19 21.46
CA ALA A 710 18.22 2.85 22.01
C ALA A 710 17.99 1.78 20.95
N ARG A 711 18.44 0.56 21.24
CA ARG A 711 18.15 -0.68 20.49
C ARG A 711 17.14 -1.51 21.26
N LEU A 712 16.13 -2.01 20.55
CA LEU A 712 15.01 -2.78 21.10
C LEU A 712 15.10 -4.20 20.55
N LYS A 713 15.16 -5.19 21.44
CA LYS A 713 15.17 -6.61 21.07
C LYS A 713 13.76 -7.18 21.16
N PRO A 714 13.25 -7.84 20.10
CA PRO A 714 11.95 -8.48 20.13
C PRO A 714 11.95 -9.68 21.09
N LEU A 715 10.86 -9.83 21.84
CA LEU A 715 10.55 -10.98 22.69
C LEU A 715 9.35 -11.75 22.15
N ALA A 716 8.37 -11.03 21.61
CA ALA A 716 7.21 -11.64 20.96
C ALA A 716 6.62 -10.73 19.89
N VAL A 717 6.11 -11.31 18.80
CA VAL A 717 5.50 -10.60 17.68
C VAL A 717 4.12 -11.17 17.36
N ILE A 718 3.15 -10.28 17.24
CA ILE A 718 1.79 -10.55 16.77
C ILE A 718 1.63 -9.93 15.38
N LYS A 719 1.43 -10.80 14.39
CA LYS A 719 1.21 -10.44 12.99
C LYS A 719 -0.24 -10.72 12.57
N GLY A 720 -0.71 -10.02 11.54
CA GLY A 720 -1.97 -10.37 10.90
C GLY A 720 -1.91 -10.46 9.40
#